data_AF-A0A358SQD9-F1
#
_entry.id   AF-A0A358SQD9-F1
#
_cell.length_a   1.000
_cell.length_b   1.000
_cell.length_c   1.000
_cell.angle_alpha   90.00
_cell.angle_beta   90.00
_cell.angle_gamma   90.00
#
_symmetry.space_group_name_H-M   'P 1'
#
loop_
_entity.id
_entity.type
_entity.pdbx_description
1 polymer ?
#
loop_
_entity_poly.entity_id
_entity_poly.type
_entity_poly.pdbx_seq_one_letter_code
_entity_poly.pdbx_strand_id
1 'polypeptide(L)'
;MLETFHPAVRAWFAGRFPAGPTAPQADGWAKIAAGRHTLIAAPTGSGKTLAAFLVCIDRIYQAHAAGAEPAAGPQVVYVSPLKALAVDIWQNLERPLAEIAATAADLGMPAPDIRVAVRTGDTAAAERTAMLKRPPDFLITTPESLYLMLTAERSRAMLRAARTVIVDEIHAVAGNKRGSHLALTLERLAHLAEQPLQRIGLSATQRPIEAVARLLVGVGPDRSEADGSPRCAIADSGHRRELDLALELPSDELGAVASAEQMDEILDLIGGHVQRHRTTLVFVNTRRLAERVAHQLGERLGEDAVAAHHGSLSRDRRHRVESRLRSGDLRALVATASLELGIDIGPVELVCQIGSPRSFATFLQRVGRSNHTRNGIPAGLLYPTSRDELVECAALLRGARSGRLDALLVPSCPLDILAQQVVAECAAQEWAEDELLALVRRAAPFASVSAEDFADVAELMSEGIRTGRGRRAAYLHRDQVGGQLRGRRGARLAALTSGGAIPELGDYRVLAEPDDALVGTVNEDWAIESMAGDVFLLGTTSWRIRRVEPGVVRVVDAQGAPPSVPFWLGEAPGRTVELSEEVCAIRSAVGAQLAAGGPEAAAAWLRAECGIGEAAAEMIAAYLTAGLAQLGVLPTMDTIVLERFFDEAGGM
;
A
#
# COMPACT_ATOMS: atom_id res chain seq x y z
N MET A 1 11.76 27.59 -15.51
CA MET A 1 11.06 26.34 -15.87
C MET A 1 9.64 26.64 -16.32
N LEU A 2 8.75 27.20 -15.48
CA LEU A 2 7.38 27.52 -15.94
C LEU A 2 7.34 28.44 -17.18
N GLU A 3 8.34 29.30 -17.36
CA GLU A 3 8.53 30.13 -18.56
C GLU A 3 8.78 29.36 -19.87
N THR A 4 9.21 28.10 -19.80
CA THR A 4 9.44 27.26 -20.99
C THR A 4 8.20 26.48 -21.41
N PHE A 5 7.12 26.55 -20.64
CA PHE A 5 5.87 25.88 -20.96
C PHE A 5 5.14 26.65 -22.05
N HIS A 6 4.28 25.95 -22.78
CA HIS A 6 3.35 26.50 -23.74
C HIS A 6 2.56 27.65 -23.09
N PRO A 7 2.37 28.79 -23.78
CA PRO A 7 1.79 29.99 -23.18
C PRO A 7 0.44 29.75 -22.47
N ALA A 8 -0.43 28.90 -23.05
CA ALA A 8 -1.71 28.54 -22.44
C ALA A 8 -1.55 27.77 -21.11
N VAL A 9 -0.62 26.80 -21.05
CA VAL A 9 -0.37 26.00 -19.84
C VAL A 9 0.24 26.86 -18.75
N ARG A 10 1.18 27.75 -19.10
CA ARG A 10 1.78 28.72 -18.18
C ARG A 10 0.74 29.68 -17.63
N ALA A 11 -0.08 30.29 -18.49
CA ALA A 11 -1.10 31.26 -18.09
C ALA A 11 -2.14 30.63 -17.15
N TRP A 12 -2.61 29.42 -17.47
CA TRP A 12 -3.52 28.68 -16.61
C TRP A 12 -2.91 28.42 -15.23
N PHE A 13 -1.67 27.92 -15.18
CA PHE A 13 -1.02 27.60 -13.91
C PHE A 13 -0.84 28.85 -13.04
N ALA A 14 -0.38 29.96 -13.63
CA ALA A 14 -0.19 31.22 -12.92
C ALA A 14 -1.51 31.80 -12.38
N GLY A 15 -2.61 31.67 -13.14
CA GLY A 15 -3.94 32.09 -12.69
C GLY A 15 -4.51 31.21 -11.57
N ARG A 16 -4.33 29.88 -11.66
CA ARG A 16 -4.86 28.93 -10.68
C ARG A 16 -4.06 28.91 -9.37
N PHE A 17 -2.74 29.10 -9.46
CA PHE A 17 -1.79 29.03 -8.35
C PHE A 17 -0.95 30.31 -8.26
N PRO A 18 -1.53 31.43 -7.77
CA PRO A 18 -0.84 32.72 -7.71
C PRO A 18 0.39 32.71 -6.79
N ALA A 19 0.44 31.79 -5.82
CA ALA A 19 1.59 31.56 -4.95
C ALA A 19 2.77 30.85 -5.64
N GLY A 20 2.65 30.52 -6.94
CA GLY A 20 3.65 29.81 -7.70
C GLY A 20 3.73 28.29 -7.41
N PRO A 21 4.65 27.58 -8.09
CA PRO A 21 4.80 26.15 -7.94
C PRO A 21 5.35 25.74 -6.58
N THR A 22 5.00 24.54 -6.13
CA THR A 22 5.62 23.94 -4.94
C THR A 22 7.06 23.51 -5.25
N ALA A 23 7.88 23.32 -4.21
CA ALA A 23 9.25 22.82 -4.36
C ALA A 23 9.35 21.51 -5.18
N PRO A 24 8.55 20.45 -4.92
CA PRO A 24 8.61 19.23 -5.73
C PRO A 24 8.13 19.44 -7.17
N GLN A 25 7.24 20.40 -7.43
CA GLN A 25 6.83 20.75 -8.79
C GLN A 25 7.99 21.42 -9.54
N ALA A 26 8.58 22.47 -8.98
CA ALA A 26 9.64 23.23 -9.64
C ALA A 26 10.86 22.35 -9.96
N ASP A 27 11.28 21.52 -9.01
CA ASP A 27 12.42 20.62 -9.16
C ASP A 27 12.10 19.42 -10.09
N GLY A 28 10.93 18.79 -9.89
CA GLY A 28 10.47 17.68 -10.71
C GLY A 28 10.31 18.07 -12.18
N TRP A 29 9.76 19.24 -12.47
CA TRP A 29 9.52 19.68 -13.84
C TRP A 29 10.81 19.83 -14.65
N ALA A 30 11.86 20.43 -14.08
CA ALA A 30 13.13 20.60 -14.78
C ALA A 30 13.76 19.24 -15.14
N LYS A 31 13.67 18.26 -14.23
CA LYS A 31 14.16 16.89 -14.41
C LYS A 31 13.35 16.15 -15.49
N ILE A 32 12.03 16.20 -15.40
CA ILE A 32 11.12 15.52 -16.33
C ILE A 32 11.23 16.12 -17.73
N ALA A 33 11.22 17.45 -17.85
CA ALA A 33 11.30 18.13 -19.15
C ALA A 33 12.57 17.76 -19.93
N ALA A 34 13.70 17.57 -19.23
CA ALA A 34 14.97 17.12 -19.79
C ALA A 34 14.99 15.63 -20.23
N GLY A 35 13.87 14.92 -20.13
CA GLY A 35 13.75 13.51 -20.54
C GLY A 35 14.31 12.51 -19.52
N ARG A 36 14.79 12.95 -18.35
CA ARG A 36 15.34 12.06 -17.33
C ARG A 36 14.24 11.26 -16.64
N HIS A 37 14.51 9.99 -16.34
CA HIS A 37 13.70 9.27 -15.36
C HIS A 37 13.73 10.03 -14.04
N THR A 38 12.58 10.21 -13.41
CA THR A 38 12.46 11.11 -12.25
C THR A 38 11.62 10.45 -11.16
N LEU A 39 12.09 10.43 -9.92
CA LEU A 39 11.32 10.05 -8.75
C LEU A 39 11.04 11.30 -7.93
N ILE A 40 9.76 11.68 -7.82
CA ILE A 40 9.33 12.78 -6.96
C ILE A 40 8.92 12.19 -5.61
N ALA A 41 9.73 12.46 -4.59
CA ALA A 41 9.53 12.04 -3.22
C ALA A 41 9.10 13.25 -2.39
N ALA A 42 7.82 13.30 -2.03
CA ALA A 42 7.30 14.40 -1.23
C ALA A 42 6.11 13.94 -0.39
N PRO A 43 5.79 14.62 0.72
CA PRO A 43 4.59 14.36 1.50
C PRO A 43 3.31 14.46 0.67
N THR A 44 2.23 13.93 1.22
CA THR A 44 0.89 14.05 0.64
C THR A 44 0.43 15.52 0.60
N GLY A 45 -0.45 15.87 -0.34
CA GLY A 45 -0.90 17.27 -0.52
C GLY A 45 0.13 18.26 -1.10
N SER A 46 1.31 17.80 -1.55
CA SER A 46 2.39 18.66 -2.09
C SER A 46 2.31 18.94 -3.61
N GLY A 47 1.29 18.41 -4.29
CA GLY A 47 1.07 18.61 -5.74
C GLY A 47 1.93 17.75 -6.66
N LYS A 48 2.47 16.62 -6.18
CA LYS A 48 3.29 15.65 -6.94
C LYS A 48 2.64 15.21 -8.25
N THR A 49 1.35 14.90 -8.20
CA THR A 49 0.58 14.39 -9.34
C THR A 49 0.51 15.42 -10.47
N LEU A 50 0.16 16.67 -10.13
CA LEU A 50 0.17 17.77 -11.11
C LEU A 50 1.58 18.04 -11.63
N ALA A 51 2.63 17.81 -10.82
CA ALA A 51 4.02 17.95 -11.27
C ALA A 51 4.31 17.05 -12.49
N ALA A 52 3.93 15.77 -12.43
CA ALA A 52 4.14 14.83 -13.53
C ALA A 52 3.21 15.10 -14.72
N PHE A 53 1.92 15.33 -14.47
CA PHE A 53 0.94 15.54 -15.53
C PHE A 53 1.22 16.80 -16.34
N LEU A 54 1.58 17.91 -15.70
CA LEU A 54 1.67 19.21 -16.39
C LEU A 54 2.76 19.22 -17.46
N VAL A 55 3.89 18.55 -17.24
CA VAL A 55 4.95 18.40 -18.27
C VAL A 55 4.46 17.56 -19.45
N CYS A 56 3.63 16.55 -19.19
CA CYS A 56 3.08 15.71 -20.25
C CYS A 56 2.03 16.46 -21.08
N ILE A 57 1.16 17.23 -20.41
CA ILE A 57 0.18 18.10 -21.07
C ILE A 57 0.91 19.15 -21.92
N ASP A 58 1.93 19.79 -21.35
CA ASP A 58 2.76 20.78 -22.03
C ASP A 58 3.36 20.22 -23.34
N ARG A 59 3.94 19.01 -23.30
CA ARG A 59 4.49 18.35 -24.49
C ARG A 59 3.45 18.13 -25.59
N ILE A 60 2.21 17.77 -25.24
CA ILE A 60 1.13 17.59 -26.22
C ILE A 60 0.75 18.95 -26.84
N TYR A 61 0.62 20.00 -26.03
CA TYR A 61 0.35 21.36 -26.51
C TYR A 61 1.46 21.88 -27.43
N GLN A 62 2.73 21.70 -27.05
CA GLN A 62 3.88 22.09 -27.86
C GLN A 62 3.93 21.32 -29.20
N ALA A 63 3.69 20.00 -29.18
CA ALA A 63 3.64 19.19 -30.39
C ALA A 63 2.49 19.61 -31.32
N HIS A 64 1.32 19.90 -30.75
CA HIS A 64 0.17 20.40 -31.50
C HIS A 64 0.45 21.78 -32.13
N ALA A 65 1.04 22.71 -31.39
CA ALA A 65 1.44 24.02 -31.90
C ALA A 65 2.50 23.92 -33.01
N ALA A 66 3.35 22.88 -32.97
CA ALA A 66 4.31 22.57 -34.03
C ALA A 66 3.71 21.83 -35.24
N GLY A 67 2.39 21.56 -35.25
CA GLY A 67 1.71 20.87 -36.34
C GLY A 67 1.91 19.35 -36.38
N ALA A 68 2.33 18.73 -35.29
CA ALA A 68 2.48 17.28 -35.22
C ALA A 68 1.11 16.57 -35.27
N GLU A 69 1.04 15.43 -35.96
CA GLU A 69 -0.16 14.60 -35.98
C GLU A 69 -0.42 13.94 -34.61
N PRO A 70 -1.70 13.73 -34.23
CA PRO A 70 -2.04 13.00 -33.01
C PRO A 70 -1.46 11.59 -33.01
N ALA A 71 -1.01 11.11 -31.85
CA ALA A 71 -0.53 9.74 -31.74
C ALA A 71 -1.67 8.73 -31.95
N ALA A 72 -1.33 7.57 -32.51
CA ALA A 72 -2.26 6.46 -32.71
C ALA A 72 -2.63 5.70 -31.41
N GLY A 73 -2.12 6.13 -30.25
CA GLY A 73 -2.28 5.48 -28.96
C GLY A 73 -1.87 6.40 -27.80
N PRO A 74 -1.98 5.91 -26.55
CA PRO A 74 -1.64 6.70 -25.38
C PRO A 74 -0.17 7.08 -25.38
N GLN A 75 0.09 8.39 -25.28
CA GLN A 75 1.43 8.92 -25.07
C GLN A 75 1.86 8.81 -23.60
N VAL A 76 0.89 8.81 -22.68
CA VAL A 76 1.10 8.74 -21.24
C VAL A 76 0.31 7.58 -20.65
N VAL A 77 1.02 6.69 -19.94
CA VAL A 77 0.42 5.61 -19.15
C VAL A 77 0.58 5.95 -17.67
N TYR A 78 -0.51 6.19 -16.97
CA TYR A 78 -0.52 6.40 -15.53
C TYR A 78 -0.90 5.08 -14.82
N VAL A 79 -0.05 4.61 -13.92
CA VAL A 79 -0.24 3.38 -13.16
C VAL A 79 -0.48 3.73 -11.71
N SER A 80 -1.70 3.47 -11.25
CA SER A 80 -2.12 3.62 -9.85
C SER A 80 -2.14 2.24 -9.15
N PRO A 81 -1.64 2.10 -7.91
CA PRO A 81 -1.69 0.84 -7.18
C PRO A 81 -3.12 0.45 -6.75
N LEU A 82 -4.04 1.43 -6.73
CA LEU A 82 -5.44 1.27 -6.31
C LEU A 82 -6.43 1.72 -7.40
N LYS A 83 -7.53 0.98 -7.54
CA LYS A 83 -8.60 1.30 -8.50
C LYS A 83 -9.32 2.62 -8.18
N ALA A 84 -9.59 2.89 -6.90
CA ALA A 84 -10.27 4.11 -6.48
C ALA A 84 -9.44 5.35 -6.81
N LEU A 85 -8.13 5.29 -6.52
CA LEU A 85 -7.19 6.34 -6.89
C LEU A 85 -7.13 6.57 -8.40
N ALA A 86 -7.20 5.52 -9.23
CA ALA A 86 -7.26 5.69 -10.69
C ALA A 86 -8.49 6.50 -11.16
N VAL A 87 -9.65 6.29 -10.56
CA VAL A 87 -10.87 7.05 -10.88
C VAL A 87 -10.77 8.50 -10.40
N ASP A 88 -10.23 8.70 -9.20
CA ASP A 88 -10.02 10.03 -8.62
C ASP A 88 -9.07 10.89 -9.48
N ILE A 89 -7.94 10.31 -9.90
CA ILE A 89 -6.99 10.99 -10.79
C ILE A 89 -7.61 11.36 -12.13
N TRP A 90 -8.49 10.52 -12.69
CA TRP A 90 -9.19 10.85 -13.92
C TRP A 90 -10.09 12.09 -13.75
N GLN A 91 -10.92 12.12 -12.71
CA GLN A 91 -11.78 13.27 -12.39
C GLN A 91 -10.96 14.55 -12.15
N ASN A 92 -9.85 14.40 -11.43
CA ASN A 92 -8.94 15.51 -11.11
C ASN A 92 -8.09 15.97 -12.31
N LEU A 93 -8.03 15.21 -13.39
CA LEU A 93 -7.32 15.58 -14.62
C LEU A 93 -8.23 16.25 -15.66
N GLU A 94 -9.51 15.88 -15.74
CA GLU A 94 -10.46 16.47 -16.71
C GLU A 94 -10.62 17.98 -16.50
N ARG A 95 -10.71 18.42 -15.25
CA ARG A 95 -10.88 19.83 -14.92
C ARG A 95 -9.68 20.69 -15.38
N PRO A 96 -8.42 20.38 -15.01
CA PRO A 96 -7.25 21.06 -15.55
C PRO A 96 -7.20 21.08 -17.08
N LEU A 97 -7.54 19.98 -17.75
CA LEU A 97 -7.53 19.92 -19.22
C LEU A 97 -8.53 20.90 -19.84
N ALA A 98 -9.76 20.94 -19.31
CA ALA A 98 -10.79 21.88 -19.77
C ALA A 98 -10.41 23.33 -19.49
N GLU A 99 -9.86 23.63 -18.30
CA GLU A 99 -9.42 24.98 -17.93
C GLU A 99 -8.23 25.47 -18.78
N ILE A 100 -7.27 24.60 -19.12
CA ILE A 100 -6.16 24.93 -20.03
C ILE A 100 -6.67 25.16 -21.45
N ALA A 101 -7.62 24.36 -21.93
CA ALA A 101 -8.22 24.55 -23.25
C ALA A 101 -9.00 25.87 -23.35
N ALA A 102 -9.75 26.24 -22.30
CA ALA A 102 -10.41 27.54 -22.21
C ALA A 102 -9.37 28.69 -22.21
N THR A 103 -8.29 28.55 -21.45
CA THR A 103 -7.20 29.53 -21.42
C THR A 103 -6.53 29.66 -22.80
N ALA A 104 -6.36 28.57 -23.54
CA ALA A 104 -5.84 28.60 -24.90
C ALA A 104 -6.78 29.36 -25.85
N ALA A 105 -8.09 29.13 -25.75
CA ALA A 105 -9.09 29.84 -26.54
C ALA A 105 -9.11 31.36 -26.24
N ASP A 106 -9.01 31.75 -24.97
CA ASP A 106 -8.93 33.16 -24.54
C ASP A 106 -7.67 33.85 -25.08
N LEU A 107 -6.58 33.10 -25.24
CA LEU A 107 -5.32 33.58 -25.85
C LEU A 107 -5.34 33.52 -27.39
N GLY A 108 -6.44 33.08 -28.02
CA GLY A 108 -6.55 32.93 -29.48
C GLY A 108 -5.67 31.81 -30.05
N MET A 109 -5.34 30.80 -29.24
CA MET A 109 -4.47 29.67 -29.62
C MET A 109 -5.29 28.40 -29.84
N PRO A 110 -4.93 27.55 -30.82
CA PRO A 110 -5.57 26.25 -30.99
C PRO A 110 -5.22 25.32 -29.83
N ALA A 111 -6.20 24.55 -29.36
CA ALA A 111 -6.05 23.56 -28.30
C ALA A 111 -6.15 22.13 -28.86
N PRO A 112 -5.26 21.20 -28.47
CA PRO A 112 -5.40 19.79 -28.80
C PRO A 112 -6.61 19.15 -28.09
N ASP A 113 -7.30 18.22 -28.77
CA ASP A 113 -8.32 17.34 -28.17
C ASP A 113 -7.64 16.23 -27.35
N ILE A 114 -7.26 16.54 -26.11
CA ILE A 114 -6.60 15.59 -25.20
C ILE A 114 -7.65 14.66 -24.58
N ARG A 115 -7.55 13.35 -24.88
CA ARG A 115 -8.47 12.33 -24.35
C ARG A 115 -7.83 11.59 -23.19
N VAL A 116 -8.63 11.37 -22.14
CA VAL A 116 -8.25 10.57 -20.97
C VAL A 116 -9.20 9.40 -20.85
N ALA A 117 -8.68 8.21 -20.55
CA ALA A 117 -9.53 7.07 -20.23
C ALA A 117 -8.94 6.20 -19.11
N VAL A 118 -9.84 5.58 -18.34
CA VAL A 118 -9.50 4.67 -17.25
C VAL A 118 -9.68 3.21 -17.70
N ARG A 119 -8.65 2.40 -17.50
CA ARG A 119 -8.66 0.96 -17.74
C ARG A 119 -8.30 0.21 -16.46
N THR A 120 -9.29 -0.34 -15.77
CA THR A 120 -9.10 -1.22 -14.61
C THR A 120 -9.83 -2.55 -14.82
N GLY A 121 -9.76 -3.45 -13.83
CA GLY A 121 -10.62 -4.65 -13.79
C GLY A 121 -12.12 -4.34 -13.87
N ASP A 122 -12.53 -3.13 -13.48
CA ASP A 122 -13.93 -2.71 -13.36
C ASP A 122 -14.49 -2.07 -14.66
N THR A 123 -13.64 -1.79 -15.65
CA THR A 123 -14.04 -1.24 -16.96
C THR A 123 -14.89 -2.25 -17.74
N ALA A 124 -16.04 -1.83 -18.27
CA ALA A 124 -16.96 -2.72 -18.98
C ALA A 124 -16.38 -3.20 -20.33
N ALA A 125 -16.85 -4.35 -20.85
CA ALA A 125 -16.36 -4.88 -22.13
C ALA A 125 -16.61 -3.93 -23.31
N ALA A 126 -17.74 -3.20 -23.30
CA ALA A 126 -18.06 -2.19 -24.29
C ALA A 126 -17.07 -1.01 -24.28
N GLU A 127 -16.74 -0.49 -23.09
CA GLU A 127 -15.76 0.58 -22.90
C GLU A 127 -14.36 0.16 -23.35
N ARG A 128 -13.93 -1.07 -23.03
CA ARG A 128 -12.65 -1.64 -23.51
C ARG A 128 -12.58 -1.66 -25.03
N THR A 129 -13.69 -2.03 -25.69
CA THR A 129 -13.77 -2.08 -27.15
C THR A 129 -13.77 -0.68 -27.76
N ALA A 130 -14.48 0.28 -27.15
CA ALA A 130 -14.48 1.67 -27.57
C ALA A 130 -13.08 2.30 -27.48
N MET A 131 -12.35 2.00 -26.40
CA MET A 131 -10.97 2.45 -26.20
C MET A 131 -10.03 1.98 -27.32
N LEU A 132 -10.17 0.74 -27.80
CA LEU A 132 -9.37 0.24 -28.92
C LEU A 132 -9.69 0.94 -30.25
N LYS A 133 -10.94 1.38 -30.45
CA LYS A 133 -11.36 2.10 -31.66
C LYS A 133 -10.93 3.57 -31.63
N ARG A 134 -10.97 4.19 -30.45
CA ARG A 134 -10.56 5.57 -30.22
C ARG A 134 -9.61 5.63 -29.01
N PRO A 135 -8.32 5.33 -29.19
CA PRO A 135 -7.34 5.31 -28.11
C PRO A 135 -7.24 6.66 -27.40
N PRO A 136 -7.07 6.68 -26.06
CA PRO A 136 -6.85 7.91 -25.31
C PRO A 136 -5.40 8.39 -25.46
N ASP A 137 -5.13 9.65 -25.15
CA ASP A 137 -3.79 10.22 -25.05
C ASP A 137 -3.17 9.94 -23.67
N PHE A 138 -4.02 9.96 -22.63
CA PHE A 138 -3.71 9.52 -21.27
C PHE A 138 -4.48 8.26 -20.91
N LEU A 139 -3.76 7.17 -20.67
CA LEU A 139 -4.31 5.91 -20.17
C LEU A 139 -4.03 5.79 -18.67
N ILE A 140 -5.08 5.85 -17.84
CA ILE A 140 -4.99 5.61 -16.40
C ILE A 140 -5.34 4.16 -16.11
N THR A 141 -4.48 3.42 -15.42
CA THR A 141 -4.63 1.97 -15.22
C THR A 141 -4.02 1.48 -13.91
N THR A 142 -4.08 0.17 -13.65
CA THR A 142 -3.45 -0.50 -12.50
C THR A 142 -2.33 -1.43 -12.98
N PRO A 143 -1.37 -1.84 -12.12
CA PRO A 143 -0.32 -2.78 -12.50
C PRO A 143 -0.86 -4.05 -13.17
N GLU A 144 -1.91 -4.64 -12.59
CA GLU A 144 -2.53 -5.86 -13.08
C GLU A 144 -3.22 -5.61 -14.43
N SER A 145 -3.92 -4.48 -14.59
CA SER A 145 -4.61 -4.15 -15.84
C SER A 145 -3.63 -3.85 -16.98
N LEU A 146 -2.50 -3.19 -16.68
CA LEU A 146 -1.43 -2.97 -17.64
C LEU A 146 -0.80 -4.29 -18.11
N TYR A 147 -0.54 -5.21 -17.17
CA TYR A 147 -0.08 -6.57 -17.49
C TYR A 147 -1.05 -7.31 -18.43
N LEU A 148 -2.35 -7.23 -18.17
CA LEU A 148 -3.36 -7.81 -19.07
C LEU A 148 -3.32 -7.16 -20.46
N MET A 149 -3.18 -5.84 -20.53
CA MET A 149 -3.12 -5.12 -21.80
C MET A 149 -1.89 -5.48 -22.63
N LEU A 150 -0.73 -5.63 -21.98
CA LEU A 150 0.52 -6.06 -22.62
C LEU A 150 0.49 -7.52 -23.08
N THR A 151 -0.42 -8.33 -22.53
CA THR A 151 -0.55 -9.75 -22.88
C THR A 151 -1.60 -9.99 -23.97
N ALA A 152 -2.59 -9.10 -24.08
CA ALA A 152 -3.62 -9.17 -25.12
C ALA A 152 -3.22 -8.37 -26.38
N GLU A 153 -3.20 -9.06 -27.53
CA GLU A 153 -2.69 -8.57 -28.81
C GLU A 153 -3.15 -7.15 -29.22
N ARG A 154 -4.46 -6.88 -29.22
CA ARG A 154 -4.99 -5.58 -29.66
C ARG A 154 -4.64 -4.43 -28.72
N SER A 155 -4.76 -4.65 -27.40
CA SER A 155 -4.38 -3.64 -26.42
C SER A 155 -2.87 -3.44 -26.34
N ARG A 156 -2.08 -4.49 -26.60
CA ARG A 156 -0.62 -4.43 -26.69
C ARG A 156 -0.23 -3.52 -27.86
N ALA A 157 -0.81 -3.72 -29.04
CA ALA A 157 -0.52 -2.88 -30.21
C ALA A 157 -0.77 -1.38 -29.93
N MET A 158 -1.86 -1.05 -29.23
CA MET A 158 -2.19 0.33 -28.86
C MET A 158 -1.12 1.00 -27.98
N LEU A 159 -0.43 0.24 -27.11
CA LEU A 159 0.56 0.77 -26.16
C LEU A 159 1.92 1.14 -26.80
N ARG A 160 2.15 0.84 -28.09
CA ARG A 160 3.40 1.16 -28.80
C ARG A 160 3.73 2.66 -28.82
N ALA A 161 2.70 3.50 -28.78
CA ALA A 161 2.83 4.96 -28.78
C ALA A 161 3.26 5.57 -27.42
N ALA A 162 3.36 4.75 -26.36
CA ALA A 162 3.71 5.23 -25.03
C ALA A 162 5.10 5.87 -25.00
N ARG A 163 5.17 7.11 -24.52
CA ARG A 163 6.43 7.87 -24.34
C ARG A 163 6.76 8.09 -22.88
N THR A 164 5.75 8.17 -22.03
CA THR A 164 5.90 8.36 -20.59
C THR A 164 5.05 7.37 -19.82
N VAL A 165 5.62 6.77 -18.77
CA VAL A 165 4.88 6.04 -17.75
C VAL A 165 5.04 6.74 -16.41
N ILE A 166 3.92 7.05 -15.77
CA ILE A 166 3.86 7.62 -14.43
C ILE A 166 3.43 6.49 -13.48
N VAL A 167 4.25 6.15 -12.50
CA VAL A 167 3.93 5.17 -11.46
C VAL A 167 3.64 5.93 -10.18
N ASP A 168 2.37 6.01 -9.83
CA ASP A 168 1.95 6.71 -8.63
C ASP A 168 2.05 5.82 -7.40
N GLU A 169 2.25 6.44 -6.23
CA GLU A 169 2.37 5.79 -4.93
C GLU A 169 3.25 4.51 -5.00
N ILE A 170 4.38 4.56 -5.71
CA ILE A 170 5.20 3.37 -6.03
C ILE A 170 5.65 2.60 -4.78
N HIS A 171 5.85 3.28 -3.65
CA HIS A 171 6.19 2.66 -2.37
C HIS A 171 5.13 1.68 -1.87
N ALA A 172 3.85 1.86 -2.23
CA ALA A 172 2.76 0.96 -1.84
C ALA A 172 2.92 -0.46 -2.42
N VAL A 173 3.68 -0.60 -3.50
CA VAL A 173 3.96 -1.91 -4.12
C VAL A 173 5.42 -2.32 -3.99
N ALA A 174 6.33 -1.40 -3.68
CA ALA A 174 7.76 -1.65 -3.74
C ALA A 174 8.24 -2.75 -2.78
N GLY A 175 7.60 -2.89 -1.62
CA GLY A 175 7.99 -3.86 -0.59
C GLY A 175 7.39 -5.26 -0.77
N ASN A 176 6.71 -5.55 -1.87
CA ASN A 176 6.01 -6.83 -2.05
C ASN A 176 6.07 -7.35 -3.51
N LYS A 177 5.57 -8.57 -3.73
CA LYS A 177 5.59 -9.23 -5.04
C LYS A 177 4.83 -8.46 -6.14
N ARG A 178 3.89 -7.57 -5.79
CA ARG A 178 3.23 -6.69 -6.78
C ARG A 178 4.24 -5.69 -7.37
N GLY A 179 5.19 -5.20 -6.58
CA GLY A 179 6.28 -4.35 -7.07
C GLY A 179 7.18 -5.09 -8.04
N SER A 180 7.56 -6.33 -7.72
CA SER A 180 8.33 -7.19 -8.63
C SER A 180 7.59 -7.47 -9.94
N HIS A 181 6.29 -7.73 -9.85
CA HIS A 181 5.43 -7.91 -11.01
C HIS A 181 5.31 -6.62 -11.86
N LEU A 182 5.15 -5.46 -11.21
CA LEU A 182 5.13 -4.18 -11.90
C LEU A 182 6.45 -3.89 -12.59
N ALA A 183 7.60 -4.17 -11.96
CA ALA A 183 8.91 -3.94 -12.54
C ALA A 183 9.09 -4.66 -13.89
N LEU A 184 8.74 -5.96 -13.95
CA LEU A 184 8.74 -6.71 -15.22
C LEU A 184 7.71 -6.18 -16.22
N THR A 185 6.53 -5.78 -15.75
CA THR A 185 5.49 -5.15 -16.58
C THR A 185 6.00 -3.86 -17.24
N LEU A 186 6.79 -3.05 -16.52
CA LEU A 186 7.42 -1.83 -17.06
C LEU A 186 8.54 -2.15 -18.07
N GLU A 187 9.31 -3.22 -17.88
CA GLU A 187 10.28 -3.67 -18.89
C GLU A 187 9.59 -4.13 -20.18
N ARG A 188 8.49 -4.87 -20.05
CA ARG A 188 7.66 -5.29 -21.20
C ARG A 188 7.09 -4.08 -21.95
N LEU A 189 6.60 -3.07 -21.24
CA LEU A 189 6.14 -1.81 -21.86
C LEU A 189 7.30 -1.06 -22.53
N ALA A 190 8.46 -0.96 -21.89
CA ALA A 190 9.63 -0.28 -22.45
C ALA A 190 10.21 -0.99 -23.68
N HIS A 191 10.14 -2.32 -23.74
CA HIS A 191 10.52 -3.10 -24.92
C HIS A 191 9.52 -2.93 -26.08
N LEU A 192 8.23 -2.75 -25.77
CA LEU A 192 7.16 -2.58 -26.76
C LEU A 192 7.10 -1.17 -27.36
N ALA A 193 7.42 -0.15 -26.58
CA ALA A 193 7.34 1.25 -26.98
C ALA A 193 8.27 1.56 -28.18
N GLU A 194 7.79 2.32 -29.15
CA GLU A 194 8.55 2.69 -30.35
C GLU A 194 9.61 3.76 -30.09
N GLN A 195 9.50 4.44 -28.95
CA GLN A 195 10.42 5.47 -28.49
C GLN A 195 10.89 5.13 -27.07
N PRO A 196 12.08 5.62 -26.65
CA PRO A 196 12.55 5.43 -25.28
C PRO A 196 11.51 5.90 -24.26
N LEU A 197 11.05 4.97 -23.41
CA LEU A 197 10.01 5.22 -22.43
C LEU A 197 10.57 5.97 -21.21
N GLN A 198 10.12 7.22 -20.97
CA GLN A 198 10.44 7.94 -19.75
C GLN A 198 9.62 7.43 -18.57
N ARG A 199 10.26 7.07 -17.46
CA ARG A 199 9.60 6.63 -16.22
C ARG A 199 9.60 7.74 -15.17
N ILE A 200 8.43 8.05 -14.63
CA ILE A 200 8.24 9.02 -13.55
C ILE A 200 7.61 8.30 -12.37
N GLY A 201 8.26 8.30 -11.22
CA GLY A 201 7.71 7.75 -9.98
C GLY A 201 7.19 8.86 -9.09
N LEU A 202 6.03 8.66 -8.49
CA LEU A 202 5.52 9.51 -7.42
C LEU A 202 5.48 8.69 -6.15
N SER A 203 6.05 9.22 -5.08
CA SER A 203 6.12 8.51 -3.82
C SER A 203 5.97 9.48 -2.64
N ALA A 204 5.34 9.02 -1.57
CA ALA A 204 5.71 9.52 -0.25
C ALA A 204 7.18 9.18 -0.02
N THR A 205 7.89 9.98 0.75
CA THR A 205 9.32 9.79 0.85
C THR A 205 9.65 8.52 1.66
N GLN A 206 10.71 7.78 1.29
CA GLN A 206 11.00 6.42 1.75
C GLN A 206 12.47 6.27 2.13
N ARG A 207 12.82 5.18 2.83
CA ARG A 207 14.19 4.83 3.18
C ARG A 207 14.52 3.39 2.75
N PRO A 208 15.60 3.14 1.98
CA PRO A 208 16.33 4.11 1.16
C PRO A 208 15.50 4.52 -0.07
N ILE A 209 15.53 5.80 -0.43
CA ILE A 209 14.77 6.32 -1.59
C ILE A 209 15.32 5.77 -2.91
N GLU A 210 16.61 5.45 -2.93
CA GLU A 210 17.33 4.84 -4.05
C GLU A 210 16.78 3.45 -4.38
N ALA A 211 16.27 2.69 -3.40
CA ALA A 211 15.62 1.40 -3.68
C ALA A 211 14.34 1.58 -4.50
N VAL A 212 13.55 2.61 -4.20
CA VAL A 212 12.35 2.97 -4.99
C VAL A 212 12.75 3.44 -6.39
N ALA A 213 13.76 4.30 -6.48
CA ALA A 213 14.27 4.78 -7.76
C ALA A 213 14.79 3.61 -8.63
N ARG A 214 15.53 2.69 -8.02
CA ARG A 214 16.03 1.46 -8.65
C ARG A 214 14.91 0.54 -9.11
N LEU A 215 13.85 0.37 -8.31
CA LEU A 215 12.67 -0.39 -8.71
C LEU A 215 11.97 0.25 -9.92
N LEU A 216 11.86 1.58 -9.95
CA LEU A 216 11.25 2.33 -11.05
C LEU A 216 12.05 2.19 -12.36
N VAL A 217 13.35 2.45 -12.32
CA VAL A 217 14.18 2.55 -13.55
C VAL A 217 14.84 1.24 -13.96
N GLY A 218 14.90 0.25 -13.07
CA GLY A 218 15.58 -1.02 -13.33
C GLY A 218 17.11 -0.92 -13.26
N VAL A 219 17.78 -1.87 -13.90
CA VAL A 219 19.24 -2.04 -13.95
C VAL A 219 19.70 -2.12 -15.41
N GLY A 220 20.90 -1.63 -15.67
CA GLY A 220 21.52 -1.65 -17.00
C GLY A 220 22.45 -0.47 -17.25
N PRO A 221 23.23 -0.47 -18.35
CA PRO A 221 24.20 0.59 -18.68
C PRO A 221 23.56 1.97 -18.88
N ASP A 222 22.32 2.00 -19.36
CA ASP A 222 21.51 3.20 -19.55
C ASP A 222 20.74 3.62 -18.29
N ARG A 223 20.73 2.79 -17.24
CA ARG A 223 19.87 2.91 -16.05
C ARG A 223 20.64 2.92 -14.73
N SER A 224 21.96 2.77 -14.78
CA SER A 224 22.83 2.72 -13.61
C SER A 224 23.99 3.67 -13.82
N GLU A 225 24.36 4.39 -12.76
CA GLU A 225 25.58 5.18 -12.75
C GLU A 225 26.81 4.31 -12.50
N ALA A 226 28.00 4.88 -12.68
CA ALA A 226 29.27 4.17 -12.53
C ALA A 226 29.48 3.62 -11.11
N ASP A 227 28.87 4.23 -10.10
CA ASP A 227 28.90 3.80 -8.69
C ASP A 227 27.84 2.74 -8.36
N GLY A 228 27.03 2.31 -9.34
CA GLY A 228 25.94 1.35 -9.13
C GLY A 228 24.66 1.96 -8.56
N SER A 229 24.55 3.29 -8.40
CA SER A 229 23.30 3.98 -8.07
C SER A 229 22.34 4.05 -9.28
N PRO A 230 21.02 4.19 -9.07
CA PRO A 230 20.07 4.26 -10.18
C PRO A 230 20.20 5.59 -10.93
N ARG A 231 20.24 5.54 -12.27
CA ARG A 231 20.15 6.72 -13.13
C ARG A 231 18.72 7.25 -13.14
N CYS A 232 18.34 7.86 -12.03
CA CYS A 232 17.02 8.42 -11.77
C CYS A 232 17.22 9.74 -11.02
N ALA A 233 16.69 10.83 -11.56
CA ALA A 233 16.73 12.10 -10.87
C ALA A 233 15.74 12.07 -9.70
N ILE A 234 16.24 12.14 -8.47
CA ILE A 234 15.40 12.17 -7.28
C ILE A 234 15.10 13.63 -6.93
N ALA A 235 13.83 13.98 -6.84
CA ALA A 235 13.33 15.25 -6.33
C ALA A 235 12.73 14.99 -4.95
N ASP A 236 13.57 15.11 -3.91
CA ASP A 236 13.18 14.85 -2.53
C ASP A 236 13.00 16.17 -1.77
N SER A 237 11.77 16.44 -1.33
CA SER A 237 11.46 17.61 -0.51
C SER A 237 11.49 17.33 1.01
N GLY A 238 11.83 16.11 1.43
CA GLY A 238 11.90 15.68 2.83
C GLY A 238 10.54 15.38 3.48
N HIS A 239 10.59 14.73 4.65
CA HIS A 239 9.41 14.23 5.40
C HIS A 239 8.96 15.09 6.57
N ARG A 240 9.76 16.05 7.02
CA ARG A 240 9.48 16.77 8.26
C ARG A 240 8.38 17.81 8.04
N ARG A 241 7.15 17.32 8.08
CA ARG A 241 5.96 18.13 8.31
C ARG A 241 5.74 18.20 9.81
N GLU A 242 5.28 19.35 10.29
CA GLU A 242 4.74 19.44 11.65
C GLU A 242 3.52 18.51 11.74
N LEU A 243 3.44 17.71 12.81
CA LEU A 243 2.37 16.74 13.06
C LEU A 243 1.80 17.03 14.45
N ASP A 244 0.48 17.11 14.53
CA ASP A 244 -0.24 17.20 15.80
C ASP A 244 -0.62 15.77 16.23
N LEU A 245 0.23 15.17 17.07
CA LEU A 245 0.09 13.78 17.50
C LEU A 245 -0.08 13.69 19.00
N ALA A 246 -1.10 12.95 19.43
CA ALA A 246 -1.33 12.64 20.84
C ALA A 246 -1.84 11.20 21.03
N LEU A 247 -1.90 10.81 22.29
CA LEU A 247 -2.38 9.50 22.75
C LEU A 247 -3.39 9.72 23.86
N GLU A 248 -4.51 9.01 23.79
CA GLU A 248 -5.56 9.02 24.79
C GLU A 248 -5.77 7.62 25.36
N LEU A 249 -6.17 7.55 26.63
CA LEU A 249 -6.39 6.32 27.38
C LEU A 249 -7.81 6.28 27.94
N PRO A 250 -8.38 5.08 28.13
CA PRO A 250 -9.52 4.90 29.03
C PRO A 250 -9.14 5.27 30.48
N SER A 251 -10.14 5.48 31.33
CA SER A 251 -9.94 5.88 32.73
C SER A 251 -9.29 4.77 33.57
N ASP A 252 -9.58 3.52 33.24
CA ASP A 252 -9.05 2.34 33.93
C ASP A 252 -7.69 1.89 33.37
N GLU A 253 -6.90 1.25 34.22
CA GLU A 253 -5.57 0.74 33.85
C GLU A 253 -5.66 -0.34 32.76
N LEU A 254 -4.84 -0.21 31.70
CA LEU A 254 -4.83 -1.17 30.60
C LEU A 254 -4.28 -2.53 31.04
N GLY A 255 -5.04 -3.59 30.76
CA GLY A 255 -4.61 -4.97 30.95
C GLY A 255 -3.76 -5.51 29.80
N ALA A 256 -3.56 -6.84 29.79
CA ALA A 256 -2.96 -7.54 28.65
C ALA A 256 -3.88 -7.54 27.41
N VAL A 257 -5.20 -7.42 27.63
CA VAL A 257 -6.24 -7.30 26.61
C VAL A 257 -7.24 -6.27 27.10
N ALA A 258 -7.73 -5.40 26.21
CA ALA A 258 -8.80 -4.47 26.55
C ALA A 258 -10.09 -5.21 26.94
N SER A 259 -10.69 -4.81 28.05
CA SER A 259 -12.04 -5.24 28.41
C SER A 259 -13.08 -4.65 27.46
N ALA A 260 -14.31 -5.18 27.49
CA ALA A 260 -15.41 -4.59 26.73
C ALA A 260 -15.70 -3.15 27.19
N GLU A 261 -15.64 -2.89 28.49
CA GLU A 261 -15.84 -1.57 29.09
C GLU A 261 -14.77 -0.57 28.63
N GLN A 262 -13.50 -0.98 28.61
CA GLN A 262 -12.40 -0.15 28.08
C GLN A 262 -12.57 0.16 26.60
N MET A 263 -13.03 -0.81 25.81
CA MET A 263 -13.33 -0.58 24.40
C MET A 263 -14.50 0.39 24.23
N ASP A 264 -15.55 0.26 25.02
CA ASP A 264 -16.69 1.17 25.00
C ASP A 264 -16.30 2.61 25.36
N GLU A 265 -15.41 2.78 26.34
CA GLU A 265 -14.88 4.10 26.71
C GLU A 265 -14.00 4.70 25.59
N ILE A 266 -13.14 3.90 24.94
CA ILE A 266 -12.39 4.35 23.76
C ILE A 266 -13.34 4.84 22.67
N LEU A 267 -14.46 4.15 22.45
CA LEU A 267 -15.47 4.56 21.47
C LEU A 267 -16.21 5.84 21.89
N ASP A 268 -16.43 6.06 23.19
CA ASP A 268 -17.00 7.30 23.71
C ASP A 268 -16.05 8.49 23.51
N LEU A 269 -14.75 8.30 23.77
CA LEU A 269 -13.70 9.30 23.49
C LEU A 269 -13.69 9.66 21.99
N ILE A 270 -13.65 8.66 21.12
CA ILE A 270 -13.71 8.85 19.66
C ILE A 270 -15.02 9.56 19.28
N GLY A 271 -16.15 9.15 19.84
CA GLY A 271 -17.45 9.79 19.60
C GLY A 271 -17.45 11.28 19.96
N GLY A 272 -16.84 11.64 21.09
CA GLY A 272 -16.65 13.03 21.50
C GLY A 272 -15.80 13.84 20.50
N HIS A 273 -14.74 13.25 19.96
CA HIS A 273 -13.94 13.89 18.90
C HIS A 273 -14.71 14.03 17.58
N VAL A 274 -15.47 13.01 17.18
CA VAL A 274 -16.31 13.05 15.97
C VAL A 274 -17.35 14.19 16.05
N GLN A 275 -17.86 14.49 17.24
CA GLN A 275 -18.80 15.61 17.43
C GLN A 275 -18.13 16.99 17.27
N ARG A 276 -16.85 17.11 17.63
CA ARG A 276 -16.07 18.37 17.56
C ARG A 276 -15.48 18.66 16.18
N HIS A 277 -15.33 17.63 15.35
CA HIS A 277 -14.78 17.74 14.00
C HIS A 277 -15.87 17.52 12.95
N ARG A 278 -15.71 18.13 11.77
CA ARG A 278 -16.64 17.93 10.65
C ARG A 278 -16.61 16.50 10.14
N THR A 279 -15.41 15.96 9.93
CA THR A 279 -15.19 14.61 9.45
C THR A 279 -13.96 14.00 10.12
N THR A 280 -14.13 12.82 10.71
CA THR A 280 -13.08 12.04 11.39
C THR A 280 -12.88 10.69 10.68
N LEU A 281 -11.63 10.29 10.49
CA LEU A 281 -11.28 8.98 9.94
C LEU A 281 -10.74 8.09 11.05
N VAL A 282 -11.40 6.95 11.30
CA VAL A 282 -11.01 5.99 12.35
C VAL A 282 -10.35 4.79 11.69
N PHE A 283 -9.05 4.62 11.89
CA PHE A 283 -8.31 3.47 11.38
C PHE A 283 -8.25 2.33 12.38
N VAL A 284 -8.41 1.13 11.84
CA VAL A 284 -8.31 -0.15 12.55
C VAL A 284 -7.52 -1.15 11.71
N ASN A 285 -6.97 -2.18 12.36
CA ASN A 285 -6.06 -3.10 11.67
C ASN A 285 -6.76 -4.26 10.95
N THR A 286 -8.03 -4.56 11.27
CA THR A 286 -8.74 -5.71 10.70
C THR A 286 -10.14 -5.32 10.20
N ARG A 287 -10.65 -6.09 9.22
CA ARG A 287 -11.96 -5.82 8.60
C ARG A 287 -13.09 -6.02 9.62
N ARG A 288 -12.98 -7.05 10.45
CA ARG A 288 -13.95 -7.34 11.52
C ARG A 288 -14.02 -6.21 12.55
N LEU A 289 -12.88 -5.64 12.92
CA LEU A 289 -12.86 -4.49 13.83
C LEU A 289 -13.48 -3.27 13.16
N ALA A 290 -13.31 -3.07 11.85
CA ALA A 290 -13.88 -1.93 11.14
C ALA A 290 -15.42 -1.95 11.16
N GLU A 291 -16.03 -3.09 10.84
CA GLU A 291 -17.49 -3.24 10.89
C GLU A 291 -18.02 -3.10 12.33
N ARG A 292 -17.35 -3.71 13.32
CA ARG A 292 -17.75 -3.62 14.73
C ARG A 292 -17.70 -2.18 15.24
N VAL A 293 -16.59 -1.49 15.03
CA VAL A 293 -16.40 -0.10 15.48
C VAL A 293 -17.36 0.84 14.73
N ALA A 294 -17.59 0.64 13.43
CA ALA A 294 -18.57 1.43 12.68
C ALA A 294 -19.99 1.28 13.23
N HIS A 295 -20.38 0.05 13.56
CA HIS A 295 -21.68 -0.23 14.16
C HIS A 295 -21.84 0.46 15.52
N GLN A 296 -20.89 0.25 16.44
CA GLN A 296 -20.94 0.79 17.79
C GLN A 296 -20.82 2.33 17.84
N LEU A 297 -20.06 2.94 16.93
CA LEU A 297 -20.05 4.40 16.76
C LEU A 297 -21.35 4.89 16.12
N GLY A 298 -21.94 4.12 15.21
CA GLY A 298 -23.25 4.40 14.62
C GLY A 298 -24.37 4.43 15.67
N GLU A 299 -24.35 3.50 16.64
CA GLU A 299 -25.30 3.52 17.76
C GLU A 299 -25.18 4.79 18.62
N ARG A 300 -23.96 5.32 18.77
CA ARG A 300 -23.67 6.53 19.56
C ARG A 300 -23.97 7.84 18.82
N LEU A 301 -23.73 7.88 17.51
CA LEU A 301 -23.71 9.11 16.71
C LEU A 301 -24.85 9.19 15.67
N GLY A 302 -25.60 8.11 15.50
CA GLY A 302 -26.59 7.91 14.45
C GLY A 302 -26.05 7.04 13.31
N GLU A 303 -26.83 6.03 12.89
CA GLU A 303 -26.41 5.06 11.86
C GLU A 303 -26.04 5.71 10.52
N ASP A 304 -26.71 6.81 10.17
CA ASP A 304 -26.41 7.53 8.94
C ASP A 304 -25.12 8.36 9.01
N ALA A 305 -24.58 8.65 10.20
CA ALA A 305 -23.40 9.50 10.36
C ALA A 305 -22.07 8.74 10.22
N VAL A 306 -22.10 7.41 10.32
CA VAL A 306 -20.92 6.54 10.37
C VAL A 306 -21.00 5.45 9.30
N ALA A 307 -19.86 5.11 8.69
CA ALA A 307 -19.78 3.97 7.79
C ALA A 307 -18.45 3.20 7.96
N ALA A 308 -18.43 1.94 7.53
CA ALA A 308 -17.21 1.14 7.40
C ALA A 308 -16.66 1.20 5.97
N HIS A 309 -15.34 1.09 5.82
CA HIS A 309 -14.65 1.01 4.53
C HIS A 309 -13.50 -0.01 4.55
N HIS A 310 -13.61 -1.06 3.74
CA HIS A 310 -12.56 -2.07 3.57
C HIS A 310 -12.65 -2.78 2.20
N GLY A 311 -11.59 -3.53 1.86
CA GLY A 311 -11.44 -4.19 0.55
C GLY A 311 -12.57 -5.15 0.16
N SER A 312 -13.22 -5.80 1.13
CA SER A 312 -14.32 -6.76 0.88
C SER A 312 -15.67 -6.11 0.51
N LEU A 313 -15.78 -4.78 0.56
CA LEU A 313 -17.01 -4.09 0.16
C LEU A 313 -17.19 -4.10 -1.36
N SER A 314 -18.45 -4.26 -1.80
CA SER A 314 -18.81 -4.18 -3.22
C SER A 314 -18.43 -2.82 -3.82
N ARG A 315 -18.20 -2.79 -5.13
CA ARG A 315 -17.85 -1.55 -5.86
C ARG A 315 -18.85 -0.44 -5.60
N ASP A 316 -20.15 -0.73 -5.73
CA ASP A 316 -21.21 0.27 -5.59
C ASP A 316 -21.29 0.80 -4.15
N ARG A 317 -21.08 -0.08 -3.15
CA ARG A 317 -21.06 0.32 -1.74
C ARG A 317 -19.84 1.20 -1.42
N ARG A 318 -18.65 0.85 -1.91
CA ARG A 318 -17.44 1.68 -1.76
C ARG A 318 -17.62 3.05 -2.39
N HIS A 319 -18.08 3.10 -3.65
CA HIS A 319 -18.32 4.37 -4.33
C HIS A 319 -19.35 5.24 -3.60
N ARG A 320 -20.44 4.66 -3.09
CA ARG A 320 -21.43 5.40 -2.31
C ARG A 320 -20.83 5.98 -1.03
N VAL A 321 -20.03 5.20 -0.30
CA VAL A 321 -19.36 5.65 0.94
C VAL A 321 -18.33 6.74 0.65
N GLU A 322 -17.48 6.55 -0.36
CA GLU A 322 -16.49 7.54 -0.80
C GLU A 322 -17.16 8.86 -1.24
N SER A 323 -18.24 8.81 -2.03
CA SER A 323 -18.98 10.01 -2.44
C SER A 323 -19.59 10.76 -1.25
N ARG A 324 -20.17 10.03 -0.29
CA ARG A 324 -20.74 10.63 0.94
C ARG A 324 -19.67 11.26 1.83
N LEU A 325 -18.47 10.68 1.86
CA LEU A 325 -17.35 11.28 2.57
C LEU A 325 -16.90 12.59 1.90
N ARG A 326 -16.76 12.59 0.56
CA ARG A 326 -16.37 13.79 -0.20
C ARG A 326 -17.38 14.93 -0.09
N SER A 327 -18.69 14.64 -0.05
CA SER A 327 -19.73 15.66 0.16
C SER A 327 -19.76 16.19 1.60
N GLY A 328 -19.14 15.48 2.55
CA GLY A 328 -19.20 15.79 3.97
C GLY A 328 -20.49 15.32 4.64
N ASP A 329 -21.19 14.35 4.05
CA ASP A 329 -22.42 13.75 4.60
C ASP A 329 -22.12 12.69 5.67
N LEU A 330 -20.85 12.31 5.85
CA LEU A 330 -20.39 11.41 6.91
C LEU A 330 -19.59 12.20 7.95
N ARG A 331 -19.94 11.97 9.22
CA ARG A 331 -19.20 12.52 10.37
C ARG A 331 -17.99 11.66 10.70
N ALA A 332 -18.12 10.34 10.57
CA ALA A 332 -17.02 9.41 10.75
C ALA A 332 -16.98 8.33 9.67
N LEU A 333 -15.78 7.90 9.33
CA LEU A 333 -15.56 6.71 8.53
C LEU A 333 -14.55 5.80 9.20
N VAL A 334 -14.90 4.53 9.37
CA VAL A 334 -14.03 3.52 9.97
C VAL A 334 -13.40 2.68 8.88
N ALA A 335 -12.07 2.65 8.80
CA ALA A 335 -11.36 2.05 7.68
C ALA A 335 -10.18 1.16 8.09
N THR A 336 -9.89 0.17 7.26
CA THR A 336 -8.60 -0.55 7.28
C THR A 336 -7.59 0.15 6.35
N ALA A 337 -6.55 -0.57 5.90
CA ALA A 337 -5.58 -0.08 4.93
C ALA A 337 -6.16 0.42 3.59
N SER A 338 -7.45 0.15 3.34
CA SER A 338 -8.16 0.58 2.13
C SER A 338 -8.18 2.10 1.88
N LEU A 339 -8.00 2.94 2.90
CA LEU A 339 -7.95 4.41 2.78
C LEU A 339 -6.63 5.02 3.24
N GLU A 340 -5.59 4.21 3.42
CA GLU A 340 -4.25 4.72 3.76
C GLU A 340 -3.63 5.57 2.65
N LEU A 341 -3.94 5.22 1.39
CA LEU A 341 -3.22 5.71 0.22
C LEU A 341 -4.07 6.70 -0.58
N GLY A 342 -3.43 7.82 -0.93
CA GLY A 342 -3.63 8.65 -2.12
C GLY A 342 -4.99 9.27 -2.47
N ILE A 343 -6.12 8.71 -2.03
CA ILE A 343 -7.45 9.15 -2.47
C ILE A 343 -7.76 10.51 -1.83
N ASP A 344 -8.25 11.46 -2.62
CA ASP A 344 -8.88 12.66 -2.08
C ASP A 344 -10.22 12.27 -1.44
N ILE A 345 -10.18 12.15 -0.11
CA ILE A 345 -11.30 11.70 0.72
C ILE A 345 -12.11 12.88 1.29
N GLY A 346 -11.87 14.11 0.84
CA GLY A 346 -12.58 15.29 1.34
C GLY A 346 -11.98 15.88 2.63
N PRO A 347 -12.72 16.74 3.34
CA PRO A 347 -12.20 17.58 4.43
C PRO A 347 -12.08 16.80 5.75
N VAL A 348 -11.22 15.78 5.80
CA VAL A 348 -10.91 15.07 7.04
C VAL A 348 -10.06 15.97 7.93
N GLU A 349 -10.52 16.23 9.16
CA GLU A 349 -9.85 17.13 10.11
C GLU A 349 -9.02 16.36 11.14
N LEU A 350 -9.43 15.12 11.46
CA LEU A 350 -8.80 14.28 12.47
C LEU A 350 -8.72 12.82 12.03
N VAL A 351 -7.62 12.17 12.39
CA VAL A 351 -7.45 10.72 12.29
C VAL A 351 -7.39 10.11 13.69
N CYS A 352 -8.24 9.13 13.97
CA CYS A 352 -8.17 8.30 15.17
C CYS A 352 -7.62 6.92 14.78
N GLN A 353 -6.64 6.41 15.51
CA GLN A 353 -6.02 5.11 15.25
C GLN A 353 -6.21 4.21 16.47
N ILE A 354 -7.01 3.15 16.33
CA ILE A 354 -7.22 2.15 17.39
C ILE A 354 -6.11 1.09 17.29
N GLY A 355 -5.34 0.98 18.36
CA GLY A 355 -4.16 0.15 18.47
C GLY A 355 -2.98 0.60 17.59
N SER A 356 -1.86 -0.07 17.71
CA SER A 356 -0.66 0.24 16.93
C SER A 356 -0.83 -0.26 15.48
N PRO A 357 -0.51 0.56 14.46
CA PRO A 357 -0.45 0.13 13.06
C PRO A 357 0.79 -0.72 12.75
N ARG A 358 1.67 -0.97 13.73
CA ARG A 358 2.85 -1.86 13.65
C ARG A 358 3.98 -1.36 12.72
N SER A 359 3.83 -0.19 12.09
CA SER A 359 4.78 0.42 11.15
C SER A 359 4.72 1.96 11.22
N PHE A 360 5.87 2.62 11.14
CA PHE A 360 5.97 4.08 11.03
C PHE A 360 5.36 4.59 9.72
N ALA A 361 5.68 3.93 8.60
CA ALA A 361 5.19 4.31 7.27
C ALA A 361 3.66 4.27 7.20
N THR A 362 3.05 3.20 7.71
CA THR A 362 1.59 3.06 7.79
C THR A 362 0.99 4.17 8.67
N PHE A 363 1.55 4.42 9.85
CA PHE A 363 1.06 5.45 10.75
C PHE A 363 1.07 6.84 10.12
N LEU A 364 2.20 7.24 9.52
CA LEU A 364 2.35 8.56 8.88
C LEU A 364 1.44 8.72 7.67
N GLN A 365 1.19 7.65 6.90
CA GLN A 365 0.24 7.68 5.79
C GLN A 365 -1.21 7.85 6.26
N ARG A 366 -1.59 7.13 7.33
CA ARG A 366 -2.91 7.25 7.98
C ARG A 366 -3.13 8.65 8.50
N VAL A 367 -2.21 9.18 9.32
CA VAL A 367 -2.34 10.54 9.86
C VAL A 367 -2.26 11.60 8.77
N GLY A 368 -1.46 11.40 7.72
CA GLY A 368 -1.39 12.29 6.56
C GLY A 368 -2.68 12.42 5.73
N ARG A 369 -3.76 11.73 6.14
CA ARG A 369 -5.12 11.91 5.61
C ARG A 369 -5.86 13.09 6.24
N SER A 370 -5.52 13.52 7.44
CA SER A 370 -6.14 14.69 8.06
C SER A 370 -5.48 15.99 7.58
N ASN A 371 -6.28 17.06 7.48
CA ASN A 371 -5.87 18.39 7.06
C ASN A 371 -5.02 18.38 5.77
N HIS A 372 -5.46 17.59 4.79
CA HIS A 372 -4.74 17.28 3.54
C HIS A 372 -4.71 18.47 2.56
N THR A 373 -4.14 19.59 2.97
CA THR A 373 -3.93 20.79 2.16
C THR A 373 -2.47 21.22 2.22
N ARG A 374 -2.02 22.17 1.39
CA ARG A 374 -0.61 22.63 1.39
C ARG A 374 -0.14 23.16 2.75
N ASN A 375 -1.04 23.76 3.53
CA ASN A 375 -0.71 24.44 4.80
C ASN A 375 -1.34 23.77 6.03
N GLY A 376 -2.09 22.68 5.87
CA GLY A 376 -2.71 21.98 7.00
C GLY A 376 -1.68 21.24 7.85
N ILE A 377 -1.94 21.11 9.15
CA ILE A 377 -1.15 20.28 10.07
C ILE A 377 -1.89 18.95 10.23
N PRO A 378 -1.33 17.82 9.78
CA PRO A 378 -1.94 16.52 10.00
C PRO A 378 -2.08 16.24 11.49
N ALA A 379 -3.30 15.91 11.92
CA ALA A 379 -3.67 15.62 13.30
C ALA A 379 -4.05 14.13 13.46
N GLY A 380 -3.52 13.50 14.51
CA GLY A 380 -3.69 12.07 14.79
C GLY A 380 -3.75 11.74 16.28
N LEU A 381 -4.73 10.91 16.66
CA LEU A 381 -4.89 10.38 18.02
C LEU A 381 -4.72 8.86 18.04
N LEU A 382 -3.91 8.35 18.95
CA LEU A 382 -3.71 6.92 19.20
C LEU A 382 -4.50 6.45 20.42
N TYR A 383 -5.15 5.29 20.28
CA TYR A 383 -5.89 4.61 21.35
C TYR A 383 -5.33 3.21 21.55
N PRO A 384 -4.34 3.02 22.45
CA PRO A 384 -3.80 1.70 22.77
C PRO A 384 -4.86 0.78 23.39
N THR A 385 -4.81 -0.51 23.06
CA THR A 385 -5.79 -1.50 23.55
C THR A 385 -5.20 -2.50 24.56
N SER A 386 -3.92 -2.37 24.90
CA SER A 386 -3.27 -3.12 25.98
C SER A 386 -2.06 -2.36 26.51
N ARG A 387 -1.56 -2.75 27.69
CA ARG A 387 -0.34 -2.17 28.28
C ARG A 387 0.91 -2.35 27.40
N ASP A 388 1.03 -3.49 26.73
CA ASP A 388 2.12 -3.75 25.78
C ASP A 388 1.99 -2.86 24.55
N GLU A 389 0.77 -2.69 24.04
CA GLU A 389 0.51 -1.81 22.91
C GLU A 389 0.68 -0.33 23.29
N LEU A 390 0.46 0.05 24.54
CA LEU A 390 0.75 1.40 25.04
C LEU A 390 2.25 1.74 24.94
N VAL A 391 3.14 0.81 25.34
CA VAL A 391 4.60 1.00 25.15
C VAL A 391 4.93 1.16 23.67
N GLU A 392 4.29 0.38 22.81
CA GLU A 392 4.49 0.45 21.36
C GLU A 392 3.96 1.75 20.74
N CYS A 393 2.80 2.24 21.17
CA CYS A 393 2.26 3.52 20.72
C CYS A 393 3.14 4.70 21.17
N ALA A 394 3.71 4.64 22.38
CA ALA A 394 4.70 5.63 22.82
C ALA A 394 5.97 5.61 21.96
N ALA A 395 6.46 4.41 21.61
CA ALA A 395 7.57 4.24 20.67
C ALA A 395 7.25 4.81 19.28
N LEU A 396 6.04 4.55 18.78
CA LEU A 396 5.56 5.05 17.51
C LEU A 396 5.55 6.58 17.48
N LEU A 397 5.06 7.24 18.53
CA LEU A 397 5.03 8.70 18.65
C LEU A 397 6.44 9.30 18.72
N ARG A 398 7.33 8.71 19.53
CA ARG A 398 8.73 9.15 19.65
C ARG A 398 9.48 9.01 18.31
N GLY A 399 9.35 7.87 17.65
CA GLY A 399 9.96 7.63 16.35
C GLY A 399 9.40 8.54 15.25
N ALA A 400 8.07 8.75 15.22
CA ALA A 400 7.44 9.65 14.25
C ALA A 400 7.94 11.11 14.41
N ARG A 401 8.03 11.61 15.65
CA ARG A 401 8.53 12.97 15.92
C ARG A 401 10.01 13.15 15.59
N SER A 402 10.83 12.11 15.75
CA SER A 402 12.25 12.14 15.34
C SER A 402 12.45 11.95 13.82
N GLY A 403 11.37 11.63 13.09
CA GLY A 403 11.40 11.38 11.64
C GLY A 403 11.95 10.00 11.27
N ARG A 404 11.82 9.00 12.15
CA ARG A 404 12.11 7.61 11.80
C ARG A 404 11.12 7.08 10.76
N LEU A 405 11.63 6.21 9.91
CA LEU A 405 10.89 5.53 8.84
C LEU A 405 11.38 4.09 8.75
N ASP A 406 10.45 3.20 8.40
CA ASP A 406 10.75 1.80 8.15
C ASP A 406 11.64 1.65 6.91
N ALA A 407 12.56 0.68 6.93
CA ALA A 407 13.33 0.33 5.75
C ALA A 407 12.46 -0.42 4.74
N LEU A 408 12.46 0.08 3.51
CA LEU A 408 11.83 -0.57 2.38
C LEU A 408 12.70 -1.74 1.90
N LEU A 409 12.16 -2.95 1.97
CA LEU A 409 12.81 -4.16 1.48
C LEU A 409 12.12 -4.64 0.20
N VAL A 410 12.83 -4.52 -0.93
CA VAL A 410 12.33 -5.02 -2.22
C VAL A 410 12.60 -6.53 -2.30
N PRO A 411 11.59 -7.37 -2.63
CA PRO A 411 11.81 -8.82 -2.78
C PRO A 411 12.85 -9.13 -3.85
N SER A 412 13.77 -10.04 -3.54
CA SER A 412 14.81 -10.50 -4.48
C SER A 412 14.35 -11.79 -5.18
N CYS A 413 14.39 -11.80 -6.51
CA CYS A 413 14.11 -12.94 -7.40
C CYS A 413 12.85 -13.77 -7.03
N PRO A 414 11.64 -13.19 -6.92
CA PRO A 414 10.43 -13.99 -6.72
C PRO A 414 10.11 -14.83 -7.98
N LEU A 415 10.56 -16.08 -8.03
CA LEU A 415 10.51 -16.95 -9.21
C LEU A 415 9.07 -17.30 -9.66
N ASP A 416 8.11 -17.24 -8.76
CA ASP A 416 6.68 -17.38 -9.08
C ASP A 416 6.18 -16.24 -9.97
N ILE A 417 6.60 -15.01 -9.69
CA ILE A 417 6.32 -13.84 -10.53
C ILE A 417 7.06 -13.92 -11.87
N LEU A 418 8.29 -14.44 -11.87
CA LEU A 418 9.03 -14.70 -13.10
C LEU A 418 8.27 -15.68 -14.01
N ALA A 419 7.82 -16.81 -13.47
CA ALA A 419 7.06 -17.82 -14.20
C ALA A 419 5.80 -17.22 -14.85
N GLN A 420 5.03 -16.44 -14.08
CA GLN A 420 3.84 -15.74 -14.58
C GLN A 420 4.16 -14.80 -15.75
N GLN A 421 5.20 -13.99 -15.63
CA GLN A 421 5.58 -12.99 -16.64
C GLN A 421 6.15 -13.64 -17.91
N VAL A 422 6.96 -14.69 -17.77
CA VAL A 422 7.50 -15.45 -18.91
C VAL A 422 6.36 -16.09 -19.72
N VAL A 423 5.40 -16.72 -19.04
CA VAL A 423 4.20 -17.28 -19.70
C VAL A 423 3.41 -16.19 -20.44
N ALA A 424 3.22 -15.03 -19.81
CA ALA A 424 2.48 -13.93 -20.41
C ALA A 424 3.18 -13.34 -21.65
N GLU A 425 4.49 -13.21 -21.60
CA GLU A 425 5.29 -12.62 -22.68
C GLU A 425 5.44 -13.59 -23.86
N CYS A 426 5.64 -14.89 -23.58
CA CYS A 426 5.63 -15.96 -24.60
C CYS A 426 4.23 -16.21 -25.21
N ALA A 427 3.15 -15.83 -24.51
CA ALA A 427 1.78 -15.89 -25.03
C ALA A 427 1.44 -14.71 -25.96
N ALA A 428 2.21 -13.62 -25.87
CA ALA A 428 2.09 -12.44 -26.72
C ALA A 428 2.93 -12.56 -28.00
N GLN A 429 4.13 -13.15 -27.91
CA GLN A 429 5.03 -13.37 -29.05
C GLN A 429 6.02 -14.50 -28.75
N GLU A 430 6.73 -14.97 -29.78
CA GLU A 430 7.87 -15.91 -29.63
C GLU A 430 9.13 -15.15 -29.19
N TRP A 431 9.97 -15.81 -28.41
CA TRP A 431 11.18 -15.23 -27.83
C TRP A 431 12.38 -16.16 -27.92
N ALA A 432 13.53 -15.62 -28.31
CA ALA A 432 14.80 -16.25 -27.99
C ALA A 432 15.00 -16.25 -26.46
N GLU A 433 15.42 -17.39 -25.91
CA GLU A 433 15.51 -17.60 -24.45
C GLU A 433 16.45 -16.57 -23.79
N ASP A 434 17.61 -16.33 -24.40
CA ASP A 434 18.61 -15.37 -23.92
C ASP A 434 18.13 -13.91 -23.99
N GLU A 435 17.33 -13.56 -25.01
CA GLU A 435 16.76 -12.22 -25.14
C GLU A 435 15.70 -11.96 -24.07
N LEU A 436 14.87 -12.96 -23.75
CA LEU A 436 13.88 -12.85 -22.70
C LEU A 436 14.54 -12.78 -21.31
N LEU A 437 15.59 -13.57 -21.08
CA LEU A 437 16.41 -13.47 -19.86
C LEU A 437 17.07 -12.09 -19.75
N ALA A 438 17.60 -11.55 -20.84
CA ALA A 438 18.16 -10.20 -20.86
C ALA A 438 17.13 -9.14 -20.52
N LEU A 439 15.89 -9.24 -21.05
CA LEU A 439 14.79 -8.35 -20.69
C LEU A 439 14.45 -8.45 -19.19
N VAL A 440 14.34 -9.67 -18.67
CA VAL A 440 14.03 -9.93 -17.25
C VAL A 440 15.08 -9.30 -16.33
N ARG A 441 16.37 -9.47 -16.64
CA ARG A 441 17.49 -8.90 -15.85
C ARG A 441 17.54 -7.38 -15.83
N ARG A 442 16.81 -6.68 -16.70
CA ARG A 442 16.66 -5.22 -16.61
C ARG A 442 15.75 -4.79 -15.45
N ALA A 443 14.85 -5.65 -14.99
CA ALA A 443 14.01 -5.36 -13.82
C ALA A 443 14.83 -5.56 -12.55
N ALA A 444 14.88 -4.55 -11.68
CA ALA A 444 15.74 -4.57 -10.49
C ALA A 444 15.55 -5.81 -9.57
N PRO A 445 14.31 -6.29 -9.29
CA PRO A 445 14.10 -7.48 -8.48
C PRO A 445 14.67 -8.77 -9.09
N PHE A 446 14.96 -8.78 -10.39
CA PHE A 446 15.44 -9.94 -11.13
C PHE A 446 16.83 -9.71 -11.75
N ALA A 447 17.52 -8.62 -11.38
CA ALA A 447 18.82 -8.29 -11.96
C ALA A 447 19.87 -9.39 -11.74
N SER A 448 19.76 -10.12 -10.63
CA SER A 448 20.64 -11.23 -10.25
C SER A 448 20.09 -12.62 -10.59
N VAL A 449 18.97 -12.74 -11.34
CA VAL A 449 18.45 -14.06 -11.70
C VAL A 449 19.49 -14.82 -12.51
N SER A 450 19.80 -16.04 -12.09
CA SER A 450 20.78 -16.88 -12.80
C SER A 450 20.17 -17.42 -14.11
N ALA A 451 21.02 -17.83 -15.04
CA ALA A 451 20.54 -18.47 -16.27
C ALA A 451 19.91 -19.85 -15.96
N GLU A 452 20.41 -20.51 -14.91
CA GLU A 452 19.90 -21.78 -14.40
C GLU A 452 18.49 -21.62 -13.81
N ASP A 453 18.26 -20.68 -12.89
CA ASP A 453 16.93 -20.42 -12.32
C ASP A 453 15.91 -20.08 -13.43
N PHE A 454 16.33 -19.31 -14.43
CA PHE A 454 15.46 -18.99 -15.57
C PHE A 454 15.14 -20.23 -16.41
N ALA A 455 16.15 -21.05 -16.70
CA ALA A 455 15.99 -22.30 -17.43
C ALA A 455 15.07 -23.27 -16.69
N ASP A 456 15.21 -23.39 -15.36
CA ASP A 456 14.38 -24.23 -14.50
C ASP A 456 12.92 -23.77 -14.50
N VAL A 457 12.68 -22.45 -14.43
CA VAL A 457 11.33 -21.89 -14.55
C VAL A 457 10.75 -22.16 -15.94
N ALA A 458 11.53 -21.97 -17.01
CA ALA A 458 11.09 -22.23 -18.38
C ALA A 458 10.81 -23.72 -18.62
N GLU A 459 11.61 -24.60 -18.03
CA GLU A 459 11.42 -26.05 -18.04
C GLU A 459 10.16 -26.43 -17.27
N LEU A 460 10.00 -25.99 -16.03
CA LEU A 460 8.80 -26.23 -15.23
C LEU A 460 7.53 -25.78 -15.94
N MET A 461 7.54 -24.62 -16.60
CA MET A 461 6.39 -24.13 -17.37
C MET A 461 6.19 -24.85 -18.70
N SER A 462 7.21 -25.53 -19.25
CA SER A 462 7.11 -26.34 -20.46
C SER A 462 6.64 -27.77 -20.17
N GLU A 463 7.14 -28.30 -19.08
CA GLU A 463 6.82 -29.58 -18.51
C GLU A 463 5.42 -29.53 -17.92
N GLY A 464 5.21 -28.69 -16.92
CA GLY A 464 4.02 -28.66 -16.09
C GLY A 464 4.05 -29.70 -14.96
N ILE A 465 3.22 -29.47 -13.96
CA ILE A 465 3.18 -30.22 -12.70
C ILE A 465 2.34 -31.49 -12.88
N ARG A 466 2.89 -32.65 -12.47
CA ARG A 466 2.16 -33.92 -12.43
C ARG A 466 1.28 -33.96 -11.18
N THR A 467 -0.03 -34.13 -11.37
CA THR A 467 -1.00 -34.33 -10.29
C THR A 467 -1.66 -35.70 -10.45
N GLY A 468 -2.35 -36.20 -9.40
CA GLY A 468 -3.13 -37.45 -9.50
C GLY A 468 -4.24 -37.43 -10.58
N ARG A 469 -4.56 -36.24 -11.11
CA ARG A 469 -5.52 -36.02 -12.21
C ARG A 469 -4.85 -35.71 -13.56
N GLY A 470 -3.54 -35.95 -13.70
CA GLY A 470 -2.75 -35.68 -14.91
C GLY A 470 -1.84 -34.45 -14.81
N ARG A 471 -1.23 -34.07 -15.94
CA ARG A 471 -0.29 -32.94 -16.05
C ARG A 471 -1.05 -31.60 -16.15
N ARG A 472 -0.71 -30.63 -15.30
CA ARG A 472 -1.28 -29.27 -15.26
C ARG A 472 -0.17 -28.23 -15.44
N ALA A 473 -0.54 -26.97 -15.71
CA ALA A 473 0.40 -25.84 -15.78
C ALA A 473 1.54 -25.95 -16.83
N ALA A 474 1.34 -26.70 -17.92
CA ALA A 474 2.28 -26.79 -19.02
C ALA A 474 1.96 -25.72 -20.09
N TYR A 475 2.41 -24.49 -19.87
CA TYR A 475 2.05 -23.32 -20.68
C TYR A 475 3.07 -22.94 -21.75
N LEU A 476 4.30 -23.45 -21.70
CA LEU A 476 5.35 -23.10 -22.65
C LEU A 476 5.74 -24.27 -23.55
N HIS A 477 6.21 -23.96 -24.74
CA HIS A 477 6.96 -24.87 -25.58
C HIS A 477 8.37 -24.31 -25.70
N ARG A 478 9.34 -25.06 -25.17
CA ARG A 478 10.76 -24.73 -25.18
C ARG A 478 11.47 -25.61 -26.19
N ASP A 479 12.02 -24.97 -27.22
CA ASP A 479 12.93 -25.61 -28.19
C ASP A 479 14.36 -25.36 -27.72
N GLN A 480 14.95 -26.37 -27.07
CA GLN A 480 16.32 -26.29 -26.55
C GLN A 480 17.38 -26.25 -27.66
N VAL A 481 17.08 -26.78 -28.86
CA VAL A 481 18.04 -26.79 -29.97
C VAL A 481 18.04 -25.43 -30.65
N GLY A 482 16.86 -24.85 -30.88
CA GLY A 482 16.71 -23.52 -31.46
C GLY A 482 16.86 -22.36 -30.48
N GLY A 483 16.87 -22.62 -29.17
CA GLY A 483 16.92 -21.59 -28.13
C GLY A 483 15.66 -20.71 -28.07
N GLN A 484 14.49 -21.28 -28.38
CA GLN A 484 13.23 -20.53 -28.54
C GLN A 484 12.18 -20.94 -27.50
N LEU A 485 11.44 -19.93 -27.02
CA LEU A 485 10.29 -20.06 -26.14
C LEU A 485 9.04 -19.52 -26.83
N ARG A 486 7.98 -20.33 -26.83
CA ARG A 486 6.65 -19.94 -27.34
C ARG A 486 5.53 -20.40 -26.42
N GLY A 487 4.45 -19.63 -26.34
CA GLY A 487 3.26 -20.02 -25.59
C GLY A 487 2.55 -21.22 -26.20
N ARG A 488 2.14 -22.19 -25.37
CA ARG A 488 1.22 -23.27 -25.75
C ARG A 488 -0.23 -22.80 -25.79
N ARG A 489 -1.09 -23.64 -26.36
CA ARG A 489 -2.54 -23.49 -26.26
C ARG A 489 -2.95 -23.43 -24.78
N GLY A 490 -3.52 -22.30 -24.37
CA GLY A 490 -3.93 -22.04 -22.98
C GLY A 490 -3.02 -21.08 -22.20
N ALA A 491 -1.80 -20.81 -22.66
CA ALA A 491 -0.87 -19.88 -22.00
C ALA A 491 -1.48 -18.48 -21.86
N ARG A 492 -2.06 -17.96 -22.95
CA ARG A 492 -2.73 -16.65 -22.96
C ARG A 492 -3.91 -16.61 -21.99
N LEU A 493 -4.74 -17.65 -21.96
CA LEU A 493 -5.88 -17.70 -21.05
C LEU A 493 -5.41 -17.72 -19.60
N ALA A 494 -4.45 -18.59 -19.27
CA ALA A 494 -3.88 -18.69 -17.92
C ALA A 494 -3.26 -17.37 -17.45
N ALA A 495 -2.47 -16.70 -18.31
CA ALA A 495 -1.90 -15.40 -18.01
C ALA A 495 -3.00 -14.35 -17.74
N LEU A 496 -4.03 -14.29 -18.59
CA LEU A 496 -5.12 -13.32 -18.47
C LEU A 496 -6.06 -13.57 -17.28
N THR A 497 -6.12 -14.80 -16.75
CA THR A 497 -6.97 -15.17 -15.60
C THR A 497 -6.19 -15.33 -14.30
N SER A 498 -4.88 -15.05 -14.28
CA SER A 498 -4.00 -15.30 -13.12
C SER A 498 -4.18 -14.34 -11.93
N GLY A 499 -4.92 -13.24 -12.08
CA GLY A 499 -5.15 -12.28 -10.99
C GLY A 499 -3.95 -11.37 -10.64
N GLY A 500 -2.77 -11.61 -11.20
CA GLY A 500 -1.54 -10.83 -10.92
C GLY A 500 -0.76 -11.44 -9.77
N ALA A 501 -0.23 -10.58 -8.88
CA ALA A 501 0.63 -10.99 -7.75
C ALA A 501 -0.08 -10.96 -6.38
N ILE A 502 -1.36 -10.61 -6.34
CA ILE A 502 -2.15 -10.62 -5.11
C ILE A 502 -2.63 -12.05 -4.89
N PRO A 503 -2.25 -12.72 -3.78
CA PRO A 503 -2.71 -14.07 -3.52
C PRO A 503 -4.22 -14.08 -3.25
N GLU A 504 -4.92 -15.08 -3.79
CA GLU A 504 -6.22 -15.46 -3.27
C GLU A 504 -5.96 -16.23 -1.97
N LEU A 505 -6.13 -15.55 -0.83
CA LEU A 505 -6.07 -16.23 0.47
C LEU A 505 -7.37 -17.02 0.65
N GLY A 506 -7.24 -18.34 0.79
CA GLY A 506 -8.34 -19.19 1.19
C GLY A 506 -8.63 -18.97 2.68
N ASP A 507 -9.85 -18.54 2.99
CA ASP A 507 -10.34 -18.56 4.36
C ASP A 507 -11.06 -19.88 4.61
N TYR A 508 -10.71 -20.57 5.69
CA TYR A 508 -11.48 -21.70 6.18
C TYR A 508 -12.63 -21.18 7.04
N ARG A 509 -13.84 -21.68 6.80
CA ARG A 509 -15.01 -21.36 7.62
C ARG A 509 -14.92 -22.10 8.95
N VAL A 510 -15.04 -21.38 10.06
CA VAL A 510 -15.11 -21.98 11.40
C VAL A 510 -16.58 -22.23 11.74
N LEU A 511 -16.96 -23.49 11.86
CA LEU A 511 -18.34 -23.91 12.17
C LEU A 511 -18.38 -24.52 13.57
N ALA A 512 -19.26 -24.00 14.42
CA ALA A 512 -19.54 -24.54 15.74
C ALA A 512 -20.51 -25.73 15.65
N GLU A 513 -20.11 -26.85 16.24
CA GLU A 513 -20.95 -28.02 16.41
C GLU A 513 -21.80 -27.92 17.70
N PRO A 514 -23.01 -28.49 17.71
CA PRO A 514 -23.60 -29.39 16.70
C PRO A 514 -24.38 -28.70 15.58
N ASP A 515 -24.65 -27.39 15.67
CA ASP A 515 -25.62 -26.70 14.80
C ASP A 515 -25.02 -26.22 13.45
N ASP A 516 -23.75 -26.52 13.18
CA ASP A 516 -22.97 -26.02 12.04
C ASP A 516 -23.04 -24.48 11.90
N ALA A 517 -23.13 -23.79 13.05
CA ALA A 517 -23.23 -22.34 13.10
C ALA A 517 -21.89 -21.71 12.71
N LEU A 518 -21.89 -20.82 11.71
CA LEU A 518 -20.68 -20.09 11.32
C LEU A 518 -20.28 -19.10 12.42
N VAL A 519 -19.16 -19.37 13.08
CA VAL A 519 -18.63 -18.51 14.15
C VAL A 519 -17.51 -17.58 13.68
N GLY A 520 -16.93 -17.87 12.51
CA GLY A 520 -16.03 -16.96 11.82
C GLY A 520 -15.22 -17.65 10.73
N THR A 521 -14.06 -17.09 10.43
CA THR A 521 -13.09 -17.65 9.49
C THR A 521 -11.69 -17.59 10.06
N VAL A 522 -10.84 -18.48 9.58
CA VAL A 522 -9.41 -18.55 9.89
C VAL A 522 -8.64 -18.72 8.59
N ASN A 523 -7.36 -18.32 8.59
CA ASN A 523 -6.50 -18.48 7.41
C ASN A 523 -6.27 -19.96 7.07
N GLU A 524 -6.20 -20.30 5.78
CA GLU A 524 -5.96 -21.66 5.29
C GLU A 524 -4.65 -22.28 5.82
N ASP A 525 -3.54 -21.55 5.82
CA ASP A 525 -2.25 -22.08 6.29
C ASP A 525 -2.34 -22.49 7.77
N TRP A 526 -2.94 -21.61 8.59
CA TRP A 526 -3.21 -21.91 10.00
C TRP A 526 -4.14 -23.12 10.16
N ALA A 527 -5.21 -23.19 9.38
CA ALA A 527 -6.16 -24.28 9.48
C ALA A 527 -5.52 -25.62 9.13
N ILE A 528 -4.66 -25.66 8.10
CA ILE A 528 -3.94 -26.86 7.66
C ILE A 528 -2.91 -27.32 8.71
N GLU A 529 -2.23 -26.38 9.37
CA GLU A 529 -1.24 -26.67 10.41
C GLU A 529 -1.87 -27.04 11.77
N SER A 530 -3.13 -26.67 11.99
CA SER A 530 -3.85 -26.93 13.24
C SER A 530 -4.28 -28.39 13.43
N MET A 531 -4.28 -28.86 14.67
CA MET A 531 -4.66 -30.22 15.03
C MET A 531 -6.01 -30.29 15.77
N ALA A 532 -6.65 -31.46 15.71
CA ALA A 532 -7.81 -31.73 16.55
C ALA A 532 -7.40 -31.71 18.04
N GLY A 533 -8.17 -30.98 18.86
CA GLY A 533 -7.89 -30.77 20.28
C GLY A 533 -7.34 -29.37 20.59
N ASP A 534 -6.75 -28.69 19.60
CA ASP A 534 -6.21 -27.35 19.77
C ASP A 534 -7.29 -26.34 20.17
N VAL A 535 -6.94 -25.42 21.07
CA VAL A 535 -7.80 -24.33 21.52
C VAL A 535 -7.26 -23.02 20.96
N PHE A 536 -8.12 -22.21 20.36
CA PHE A 536 -7.77 -20.90 19.81
C PHE A 536 -8.86 -19.88 20.12
N LEU A 537 -8.49 -18.60 20.05
CA LEU A 537 -9.42 -17.49 20.23
C LEU A 537 -9.96 -17.02 18.89
N LEU A 538 -11.29 -16.92 18.76
CA LEU A 538 -11.95 -16.31 17.62
C LEU A 538 -12.95 -15.26 18.11
N GLY A 539 -12.55 -13.99 18.01
CA GLY A 539 -13.23 -12.91 18.71
C GLY A 539 -12.84 -12.92 20.18
N THR A 540 -13.82 -12.96 21.08
CA THR A 540 -13.62 -13.04 22.54
C THR A 540 -13.86 -14.45 23.09
N THR A 541 -14.20 -15.41 22.23
CA THR A 541 -14.58 -16.77 22.61
C THR A 541 -13.46 -17.74 22.29
N SER A 542 -13.16 -18.63 23.24
CA SER A 542 -12.22 -19.74 23.08
C SER A 542 -12.92 -20.91 22.40
N TRP A 543 -12.35 -21.43 21.31
CA TRP A 543 -12.89 -22.54 20.54
C TRP A 543 -11.91 -23.69 20.52
N ARG A 544 -12.40 -24.91 20.72
CA ARG A 544 -11.61 -26.15 20.60
C ARG A 544 -11.88 -26.80 19.25
N ILE A 545 -10.83 -27.06 18.48
CA ILE A 545 -10.91 -27.74 17.19
C ILE A 545 -11.31 -29.20 17.40
N ARG A 546 -12.39 -29.62 16.73
CA ARG A 546 -12.78 -31.02 16.61
C ARG A 546 -12.13 -31.67 15.40
N ARG A 547 -12.15 -30.97 14.26
CA ARG A 547 -11.67 -31.49 12.99
C ARG A 547 -11.39 -30.35 12.00
N VAL A 548 -10.39 -30.54 11.16
CA VAL A 548 -10.13 -29.71 9.98
C VAL A 548 -10.51 -30.49 8.72
N GLU A 549 -11.31 -29.86 7.87
CA GLU A 549 -11.77 -30.36 6.56
C GLU A 549 -11.41 -29.33 5.48
N PRO A 550 -11.33 -29.69 4.18
CA PRO A 550 -11.03 -28.72 3.13
C PRO A 550 -12.00 -27.52 3.14
N GLY A 551 -11.48 -26.34 3.49
CA GLY A 551 -12.24 -25.08 3.59
C GLY A 551 -13.10 -24.92 4.85
N VAL A 552 -13.03 -25.84 5.83
CA VAL A 552 -13.85 -25.79 7.06
C VAL A 552 -13.06 -26.26 8.28
N VAL A 553 -13.10 -25.50 9.38
CA VAL A 553 -12.66 -25.94 10.71
C VAL A 553 -13.89 -26.13 11.59
N ARG A 554 -14.10 -27.34 12.10
CA ARG A 554 -15.21 -27.67 12.99
C ARG A 554 -14.76 -27.54 14.44
N VAL A 555 -15.51 -26.77 15.24
CA VAL A 555 -15.14 -26.41 16.61
C VAL A 555 -16.28 -26.63 17.60
N VAL A 556 -15.91 -26.70 18.88
CA VAL A 556 -16.84 -26.61 20.01
C VAL A 556 -16.36 -25.53 20.97
N ASP A 557 -17.27 -24.92 21.73
CA ASP A 557 -16.89 -23.93 22.74
C ASP A 557 -15.91 -24.56 23.76
N ALA A 558 -14.78 -23.89 23.98
CA ALA A 558 -13.76 -24.33 24.94
C ALA A 558 -14.00 -23.79 26.37
N GLN A 559 -15.10 -23.07 26.59
CA GLN A 559 -15.58 -22.57 27.89
C GLN A 559 -14.56 -21.73 28.65
N GLY A 560 -13.85 -20.86 27.93
CA GLY A 560 -12.82 -19.99 28.50
C GLY A 560 -11.46 -20.66 28.68
N ALA A 561 -11.26 -21.89 28.18
CA ALA A 561 -9.95 -22.53 28.22
C ALA A 561 -8.90 -21.67 27.50
N PRO A 562 -7.67 -21.57 28.05
CA PRO A 562 -6.60 -20.80 27.42
C PRO A 562 -6.24 -21.41 26.07
N PRO A 563 -5.88 -20.58 25.07
CA PRO A 563 -5.48 -21.07 23.75
C PRO A 563 -4.19 -21.91 23.85
N SER A 564 -4.20 -23.10 23.24
CA SER A 564 -3.05 -24.01 23.18
C SER A 564 -2.18 -23.77 21.96
N VAL A 565 -2.72 -23.14 20.92
CA VAL A 565 -2.00 -22.70 19.73
C VAL A 565 -1.89 -21.18 19.78
N PRO A 566 -0.68 -20.61 19.55
CA PRO A 566 -0.52 -19.17 19.50
C PRO A 566 -1.40 -18.60 18.38
N PHE A 567 -1.96 -17.42 18.63
CA PHE A 567 -2.59 -16.62 17.59
C PHE A 567 -1.51 -16.28 16.55
N TRP A 568 -1.56 -16.89 15.35
CA TRP A 568 -0.51 -16.71 14.34
C TRP A 568 -1.06 -16.53 12.92
N LEU A 569 -0.43 -15.60 12.19
CA LEU A 569 -0.85 -14.98 10.92
C LEU A 569 -2.30 -14.46 10.91
N GLY A 570 -2.60 -13.55 11.85
CA GLY A 570 -3.77 -12.69 11.70
C GLY A 570 -3.67 -11.84 10.43
N GLU A 571 -4.80 -11.35 9.92
CA GLU A 571 -4.85 -10.35 8.83
C GLU A 571 -4.01 -9.08 9.11
N ALA A 572 -3.56 -8.87 10.35
CA ALA A 572 -2.80 -7.70 10.79
C ALA A 572 -1.29 -7.84 10.52
N PRO A 573 -0.61 -6.78 10.05
CA PRO A 573 0.81 -6.81 9.74
C PRO A 573 1.68 -7.03 11.00
N GLY A 574 2.81 -7.71 10.83
CA GLY A 574 3.84 -7.81 11.86
C GLY A 574 4.49 -6.45 12.15
N ARG A 575 5.12 -6.33 13.32
CA ARG A 575 5.86 -5.12 13.70
C ARG A 575 7.15 -5.00 12.89
N THR A 576 7.44 -3.79 12.41
CA THR A 576 8.70 -3.50 11.68
C THR A 576 9.90 -3.60 12.61
N VAL A 577 11.08 -3.79 12.01
CA VAL A 577 12.35 -3.85 12.77
C VAL A 577 12.59 -2.51 13.46
N GLU A 578 12.38 -1.40 12.77
CA GLU A 578 12.62 -0.05 13.27
C GLU A 578 11.70 0.31 14.44
N LEU A 579 10.42 -0.10 14.39
CA LEU A 579 9.51 0.09 15.51
C LEU A 579 9.89 -0.82 16.68
N SER A 580 10.36 -2.04 16.40
CA SER A 580 10.87 -2.96 17.43
C SER A 580 12.11 -2.40 18.13
N GLU A 581 13.04 -1.80 17.38
CA GLU A 581 14.20 -1.09 17.92
C GLU A 581 13.77 0.08 18.80
N GLU A 582 12.77 0.87 18.38
CA GLU A 582 12.28 2.01 19.16
C GLU A 582 11.60 1.57 20.47
N VAL A 583 10.80 0.49 20.42
CA VAL A 583 10.24 -0.15 21.62
C VAL A 583 11.34 -0.59 22.58
N CYS A 584 12.38 -1.24 22.06
CA CYS A 584 13.51 -1.67 22.88
C CYS A 584 14.30 -0.50 23.44
N ALA A 585 14.50 0.58 22.66
CA ALA A 585 15.15 1.80 23.11
C ALA A 585 14.38 2.46 24.27
N ILE A 586 13.05 2.49 24.21
CA ILE A 586 12.22 2.95 25.33
C ILE A 586 12.42 2.06 26.55
N ARG A 587 12.37 0.73 26.41
CA ARG A 587 12.57 -0.19 27.54
C ARG A 587 13.94 -0.01 28.19
N SER A 588 15.01 0.08 27.41
CA SER A 588 16.37 0.34 27.91
C SER A 588 16.46 1.68 28.64
N ALA A 589 15.90 2.74 28.06
CA ALA A 589 15.93 4.07 28.67
C ALA A 589 15.13 4.11 29.97
N VAL A 590 13.93 3.54 30.00
CA VAL A 590 13.12 3.42 31.22
C VAL A 590 13.88 2.65 32.29
N GLY A 591 14.49 1.51 31.96
CA GLY A 591 15.34 0.76 32.89
C GLY A 591 16.45 1.59 33.51
N ALA A 592 17.10 2.45 32.71
CA ALA A 592 18.13 3.37 33.20
C ALA A 592 17.56 4.45 34.14
N GLN A 593 16.40 5.01 33.80
CA GLN A 593 15.73 6.01 34.64
C GLN A 593 15.21 5.42 35.96
N LEU A 594 14.69 4.19 35.93
CA LEU A 594 14.29 3.46 37.14
C LEU A 594 15.47 3.27 38.09
N ALA A 595 16.64 2.93 37.56
CA ALA A 595 17.86 2.79 38.36
C ALA A 595 18.37 4.13 38.94
N ALA A 596 18.20 5.23 38.20
CA ALA A 596 18.71 6.55 38.60
C ALA A 596 17.78 7.30 39.57
N GLY A 597 16.46 7.20 39.39
CA GLY A 597 15.49 8.03 40.10
C GLY A 597 14.10 7.40 40.25
N GLY A 598 13.98 6.08 40.05
CA GLY A 598 12.73 5.36 40.27
C GLY A 598 11.63 5.64 39.24
N PRO A 599 10.38 5.20 39.52
CA PRO A 599 9.25 5.31 38.61
C PRO A 599 8.91 6.75 38.18
N GLU A 600 9.06 7.72 39.09
CA GLU A 600 8.79 9.14 38.78
C GLU A 600 9.76 9.70 37.73
N ALA A 601 11.05 9.36 37.82
CA ALA A 601 12.05 9.76 36.82
C ALA A 601 11.77 9.10 35.46
N ALA A 602 11.37 7.83 35.45
CA ALA A 602 10.97 7.14 34.24
C ALA A 602 9.73 7.77 33.58
N ALA A 603 8.70 8.10 34.36
CA ALA A 603 7.51 8.77 33.86
C ALA A 603 7.82 10.17 33.32
N ALA A 604 8.66 10.95 34.02
CA ALA A 604 9.11 12.26 33.55
C ALA A 604 9.86 12.18 32.21
N TRP A 605 10.75 11.20 32.07
CA TRP A 605 11.48 10.95 30.82
C TRP A 605 10.54 10.56 29.68
N LEU A 606 9.58 9.66 29.93
CA LEU A 606 8.58 9.26 28.93
C LEU A 606 7.74 10.44 28.44
N ARG A 607 7.30 11.33 29.34
CA ARG A 607 6.60 12.56 28.95
C ARG A 607 7.45 13.46 28.06
N ALA A 608 8.72 13.68 28.43
CA ALA A 608 9.59 14.57 27.67
C ALA A 608 9.94 14.02 26.29
N GLU A 609 10.33 12.74 26.21
CA GLU A 609 10.87 12.14 24.98
C GLU A 609 9.79 11.56 24.06
N CYS A 610 8.73 10.99 24.64
CA CYS A 610 7.63 10.41 23.86
C CYS A 610 6.47 11.39 23.69
N GLY A 611 6.46 12.55 24.38
CA GLY A 611 5.40 13.57 24.40
C GLY A 611 4.01 12.97 24.51
N ILE A 612 3.84 12.14 25.54
CA ILE A 612 2.60 11.50 25.96
C ILE A 612 2.11 12.14 27.27
N GLY A 613 0.83 11.95 27.60
CA GLY A 613 0.24 12.44 28.85
C GLY A 613 0.80 11.77 30.10
N GLU A 614 0.55 12.38 31.26
CA GLU A 614 1.02 11.91 32.58
C GLU A 614 0.53 10.50 32.92
N ALA A 615 -0.77 10.25 32.83
CA ALA A 615 -1.34 8.93 33.09
C ALA A 615 -0.72 7.82 32.23
N ALA A 616 -0.45 8.10 30.95
CA ALA A 616 0.19 7.15 30.04
C ALA A 616 1.64 6.86 30.42
N ALA A 617 2.40 7.90 30.79
CA ALA A 617 3.77 7.77 31.22
C ALA A 617 3.90 6.99 32.54
N GLU A 618 3.01 7.26 33.49
CA GLU A 618 2.96 6.55 34.78
C GLU A 618 2.60 5.08 34.59
N MET A 619 1.60 4.77 33.77
CA MET A 619 1.19 3.39 33.47
C MET A 619 2.31 2.59 32.81
N ILE A 620 3.03 3.18 31.84
CA ILE A 620 4.21 2.54 31.23
C ILE A 620 5.31 2.32 32.26
N ALA A 621 5.62 3.33 33.07
CA ALA A 621 6.66 3.24 34.09
C ALA A 621 6.33 2.16 35.14
N ALA A 622 5.08 2.09 35.60
CA ALA A 622 4.59 1.08 36.54
C ALA A 622 4.68 -0.33 35.92
N TYR A 623 4.19 -0.51 34.70
CA TYR A 623 4.24 -1.79 33.98
C TYR A 623 5.68 -2.29 33.80
N LEU A 624 6.59 -1.43 33.33
CA LEU A 624 7.99 -1.80 33.15
C LEU A 624 8.73 -1.99 34.49
N THR A 625 8.35 -1.28 35.54
CA THR A 625 8.87 -1.52 36.90
C THR A 625 8.49 -2.91 37.39
N ALA A 626 7.21 -3.29 37.23
CA ALA A 626 6.74 -4.62 37.60
C ALA A 626 7.44 -5.72 36.77
N GLY A 627 7.59 -5.50 35.46
CA GLY A 627 8.32 -6.39 34.57
C GLY A 627 9.79 -6.55 34.98
N LEU A 628 10.47 -5.46 35.30
CA LEU A 628 11.85 -5.50 35.79
C LEU A 628 11.97 -6.26 37.12
N ALA A 629 11.03 -6.06 38.04
CA ALA A 629 11.01 -6.75 39.33
C ALA A 629 10.79 -8.26 39.20
N GLN A 630 9.93 -8.69 38.27
CA GLN A 630 9.65 -10.12 38.06
C GLN A 630 10.73 -10.81 37.22
N LEU A 631 11.17 -10.19 36.13
CA LEU A 631 12.08 -10.80 35.16
C LEU A 631 13.56 -10.57 35.50
N GLY A 632 13.85 -9.64 36.42
CA GLY A 632 15.21 -9.18 36.77
C GLY A 632 15.85 -8.28 35.70
N VAL A 633 15.31 -8.26 34.49
CA VAL A 633 15.78 -7.46 33.35
C VAL A 633 14.62 -7.15 32.41
N LEU A 634 14.68 -6.01 31.73
CA LEU A 634 13.71 -5.69 30.67
C LEU A 634 14.12 -6.34 29.35
N PRO A 635 13.21 -7.04 28.64
CA PRO A 635 13.51 -7.63 27.34
C PRO A 635 13.78 -6.55 26.27
N THR A 636 14.85 -6.73 25.50
CA THR A 636 15.29 -5.82 24.43
C THR A 636 15.72 -6.61 23.19
N MET A 637 16.25 -5.93 22.15
CA MET A 637 16.82 -6.60 20.97
C MET A 637 18.00 -7.50 21.33
N ASP A 638 18.81 -7.11 22.31
CA ASP A 638 20.03 -7.81 22.71
C ASP A 638 19.83 -8.67 23.98
N THR A 639 18.65 -8.57 24.60
CA THR A 639 18.30 -9.31 25.81
C THR A 639 17.01 -10.09 25.61
N ILE A 640 17.14 -11.38 25.35
CA ILE A 640 16.03 -12.32 25.30
C ILE A 640 15.80 -12.88 26.71
N VAL A 641 14.57 -12.81 27.19
CA VAL A 641 14.16 -13.43 28.46
C VAL A 641 13.38 -14.70 28.15
N LEU A 642 13.83 -15.81 28.71
CA LEU A 642 13.16 -17.10 28.64
C LEU A 642 12.46 -17.34 29.97
N GLU A 643 11.15 -17.07 30.01
CA GLU A 643 10.34 -17.29 31.19
C GLU A 643 9.78 -18.70 31.18
N ARG A 644 9.81 -19.36 32.35
CA ARG A 644 9.18 -20.65 32.57
C ARG A 644 8.24 -20.55 33.76
N PHE A 645 6.98 -20.86 33.53
CA PHE A 645 5.95 -20.98 34.55
C PHE A 645 5.24 -22.32 34.39
N PHE A 646 4.57 -22.77 35.45
CA PHE A 646 3.70 -23.94 35.40
C PHE A 646 2.27 -23.44 35.20
N ASP A 647 1.50 -24.09 34.33
CA ASP A 647 0.08 -23.81 34.26
C ASP A 647 -0.63 -24.25 35.56
N GLU A 648 -1.87 -23.82 35.76
CA GLU A 648 -2.67 -24.21 36.94
C GLU A 648 -2.94 -25.73 37.01
N ALA A 649 -2.71 -26.47 35.91
CA ALA A 649 -2.88 -27.91 35.82
C ALA A 649 -1.58 -28.70 36.09
N GLY A 650 -0.44 -28.03 36.32
CA GLY A 650 0.86 -28.66 36.52
C GLY A 650 1.49 -29.25 35.25
N GLY A 651 0.97 -28.92 34.07
CA GLY A 651 1.58 -29.23 32.78
C GLY A 651 2.82 -28.36 32.55
N MET A 652 3.91 -28.99 32.10
CA MET A 652 5.10 -28.27 31.61
C MET A 652 4.87 -27.72 30.21
#